data_AF-A0A6V8DKL2-F1
#
_entry.id   AF-A0A6V8DKL2-F1
#
_cell.length_a   1.000
_cell.length_b   1.000
_cell.length_c   1.000
_cell.angle_alpha   90.00
_cell.angle_beta   90.00
_cell.angle_gamma   90.00
#
_symmetry.space_group_name_H-M   'P 1'
#
loop_
_entity.id
_entity.type
_entity.pdbx_description
1 polymer ?
#
loop_
_entity_poly.entity_id
_entity_poly.type
_entity_poly.pdbx_seq_one_letter_code
_entity_poly.pdbx_strand_id
1 'polypeptide(L)'
;MAHAAPPPGDSEASNEICSTWANGNGICDDYDSYLDSTLIDEWIEGQVRISMEEASTIEMSLELAIHELPREELGLLDLDLQGDSVPSDGIPADYIRNYRDFSRGGSSVEDRLVEKIEDIIQQIVDENFPNATISPLQTIPEINFFDRGLSSCTLNADSDSIDEENGLENDPFNPPICFQSELTLDVNPTNIGMNPETGDIDRVMEGLLAMGGEVSTNFTTIAKSGHYIEYVMLPPSYSNIIQINEPAEIFSIEQGQLQFLGARMALNNLNAHHNSNLITSNLVTVLGTDENVPDWKTYAGPSLSLDLFINLNDRMNSHVDMEIGIHHLSTETLTQWGLDLETPTINLDSVTSDGIRMFDSEMDIDTDQMLTSLPIDTLSDSFSQFLGTEVIFQSPSFSPSNDSGGIMFQHRQGETCGEELAYRYCLGENGAMSSAYPIKVQSSTIPTEMQISSILNQLIQHADGDLSTIDFSQINDEDLAIIMSFLGVELEVNLDFIQEFLPSDFPSTDISITIYLPEWLESSGATPDSLVFSSKSGDSKTRNIELEGSRPFDWQHSICRVSDPCEEDSIDRVCAPTQMTCVSFLVEIEISKVSVHELSGSVSVEFTSNIILEIYRLGLDIEIEGVEMSSISSDAIRRILVMGDRMEGGLLANSEIESAIDFGVGEPMDFEVSNVGLRKLSDYLTESYAEMMNDFGNLNLDSQDIGIEGLSLTADLSSMPFQADFGVVTVGEGPFIGDEEPIRLATKVDNAKLTISLRQDEIIVGVNPRSLVVMPSVVMSSIFPSPILTDSGLLLDGSDIRQRVTPLMEHTSFGTIKTSAFIEMLLPQSIRITSFDSEKGLAEITNSGDRQLLTYTMPSCLEAETWNECSTNRNSDIITYSVEISWRFLIGELVPYIFLIIVSITLMVSRMRRKRREKKQAQIISSKEEESTELEKIMNIEFGKLPEMTTLVDETFFDQDDSESS
;
A
#
# COMPACT_ATOMS: atom_id res chain seq x y z
N MET A 1 103.61 -4.07 49.50
CA MET A 1 104.47 -3.13 48.76
C MET A 1 105.30 -3.90 47.76
N ALA A 2 104.70 -4.23 46.63
CA ALA A 2 105.34 -4.23 45.32
C ALA A 2 104.68 -3.07 44.54
N HIS A 3 105.28 -2.59 43.44
CA HIS A 3 104.82 -1.38 42.77
C HIS A 3 103.52 -1.58 41.98
N ALA A 4 102.84 -0.45 41.70
CA ALA A 4 101.67 -0.40 40.86
C ALA A 4 102.00 -0.86 39.42
N ALA A 5 101.01 -1.44 38.74
CA ALA A 5 101.01 -1.53 37.29
C ALA A 5 101.11 -0.11 36.68
N PRO A 6 101.71 0.03 35.49
CA PRO A 6 101.71 1.31 34.76
C PRO A 6 100.28 1.68 34.31
N PRO A 7 100.03 2.96 33.97
CA PRO A 7 98.78 3.36 33.32
C PRO A 7 98.73 2.86 31.87
N PRO A 8 97.54 2.84 31.22
CA PRO A 8 97.38 2.32 29.86
C PRO A 8 98.30 3.00 28.83
N GLY A 9 98.86 2.23 27.89
CA GLY A 9 99.63 2.72 26.74
C GLY A 9 101.17 2.63 26.82
N ASP A 10 101.75 1.67 27.56
CA ASP A 10 103.19 1.37 27.55
C ASP A 10 103.45 -0.06 26.99
N SER A 11 104.30 -0.18 25.97
CA SER A 11 104.44 -1.37 25.12
C SER A 11 105.28 -2.53 25.71
N GLU A 12 105.08 -2.90 26.97
CA GLU A 12 105.78 -4.02 27.65
C GLU A 12 104.84 -4.99 28.39
N ALA A 13 103.59 -5.12 27.94
CA ALA A 13 102.63 -6.13 28.39
C ALA A 13 102.12 -7.01 27.24
N SER A 14 103.01 -7.52 26.38
CA SER A 14 102.58 -8.45 25.32
C SER A 14 101.94 -9.70 25.92
N ASN A 15 100.62 -9.83 25.73
CA ASN A 15 99.86 -11.02 26.09
C ASN A 15 100.34 -12.22 25.24
N GLU A 16 101.32 -12.99 25.75
CA GLU A 16 101.89 -14.14 25.03
C GLU A 16 100.84 -15.25 24.74
N ILE A 17 99.64 -15.20 25.34
CA ILE A 17 98.58 -16.21 25.16
C ILE A 17 98.14 -16.28 23.70
N CYS A 18 98.02 -15.15 23.00
CA CYS A 18 97.61 -15.16 21.59
C CYS A 18 98.72 -15.56 20.60
N SER A 19 99.94 -15.81 21.11
CA SER A 19 101.01 -16.51 20.39
C SER A 19 101.10 -18.03 20.71
N THR A 20 100.20 -18.56 21.55
CA THR A 20 100.20 -19.98 21.94
C THR A 20 99.92 -20.89 20.74
N TRP A 21 100.32 -22.16 20.85
CA TRP A 21 100.17 -23.20 19.81
C TRP A 21 100.77 -22.87 18.44
N ALA A 22 101.68 -21.89 18.38
CA ALA A 22 102.40 -21.44 17.18
C ALA A 22 101.49 -20.82 16.10
N ASN A 23 100.42 -20.13 16.52
CA ASN A 23 99.49 -19.45 15.63
C ASN A 23 100.07 -18.18 14.96
N GLY A 24 101.07 -17.54 15.58
CA GLY A 24 101.74 -16.37 14.99
C GLY A 24 102.32 -15.44 16.05
N ASN A 25 102.35 -14.15 15.74
CA ASN A 25 102.61 -13.05 16.69
C ASN A 25 101.29 -12.41 17.15
N GLY A 26 100.21 -13.20 17.31
CA GLY A 26 98.89 -12.67 17.68
C GLY A 26 98.93 -11.94 19.02
N ILE A 27 98.24 -10.81 19.09
CA ILE A 27 98.07 -9.96 20.26
C ILE A 27 96.57 -9.97 20.58
N CYS A 28 96.22 -9.99 21.86
CA CYS A 28 94.84 -9.96 22.34
C CYS A 28 94.81 -9.23 23.69
N ASP A 29 93.67 -8.64 24.03
CA ASP A 29 93.41 -8.01 25.32
C ASP A 29 93.47 -9.03 26.48
N ASP A 30 93.82 -8.53 27.67
CA ASP A 30 93.89 -9.33 28.89
C ASP A 30 92.47 -9.75 29.35
N TYR A 31 92.29 -11.03 29.68
CA TYR A 31 91.02 -11.55 30.21
C TYR A 31 90.71 -11.03 31.62
N ASP A 32 89.52 -10.46 31.79
CA ASP A 32 88.94 -10.05 33.08
C ASP A 32 87.45 -10.43 33.14
N SER A 33 87.08 -11.31 34.08
CA SER A 33 85.67 -11.74 34.27
C SER A 33 84.72 -10.62 34.70
N TYR A 34 85.22 -9.43 35.10
CA TYR A 34 84.37 -8.26 35.35
C TYR A 34 83.87 -7.57 34.07
N LEU A 35 84.39 -7.92 32.89
CA LEU A 35 83.95 -7.40 31.60
C LEU A 35 82.91 -8.30 30.91
N ASP A 36 82.86 -9.58 31.28
CA ASP A 36 81.76 -10.48 30.90
C ASP A 36 80.43 -9.97 31.46
N SER A 37 79.43 -9.86 30.58
CA SER A 37 78.06 -9.43 30.91
C SER A 37 77.09 -10.60 31.15
N THR A 38 77.59 -11.83 31.19
CA THR A 38 76.82 -13.07 31.36
C THR A 38 77.22 -13.82 32.65
N LEU A 39 76.73 -15.06 32.79
CA LEU A 39 77.02 -15.97 33.91
C LEU A 39 77.33 -17.41 33.43
N ILE A 40 77.60 -17.57 32.13
CA ILE A 40 77.80 -18.85 31.43
C ILE A 40 78.87 -18.67 30.34
N ASP A 41 79.15 -19.72 29.58
CA ASP A 41 80.17 -19.76 28.53
C ASP A 41 79.72 -19.27 27.13
N GLU A 42 78.64 -18.47 27.05
CA GLU A 42 78.05 -18.01 25.79
C GLU A 42 77.47 -16.59 25.95
N TRP A 43 77.95 -15.63 25.15
CA TRP A 43 77.42 -14.25 25.10
C TRP A 43 77.16 -13.86 23.65
N ILE A 44 75.87 -13.80 23.30
CA ILE A 44 75.40 -13.47 21.95
C ILE A 44 74.32 -12.39 22.04
N GLU A 45 74.44 -11.35 21.23
CA GLU A 45 73.43 -10.30 21.08
C GLU A 45 72.95 -10.26 19.63
N GLY A 46 71.65 -10.20 19.37
CA GLY A 46 71.14 -10.35 18.01
C GLY A 46 69.87 -9.55 17.71
N GLN A 47 69.66 -9.26 16.43
CA GLN A 47 68.44 -8.67 15.91
C GLN A 47 67.82 -9.63 14.89
N VAL A 48 66.52 -9.91 15.06
CA VAL A 48 65.70 -10.66 14.12
C VAL A 48 64.72 -9.68 13.48
N ARG A 49 65.01 -9.24 12.26
CA ARG A 49 64.13 -8.38 11.48
C ARG A 49 63.25 -9.24 10.56
N ILE A 50 61.95 -9.19 10.78
CA ILE A 50 60.90 -9.79 9.95
C ILE A 50 60.29 -8.65 9.13
N SER A 51 60.41 -8.72 7.81
CA SER A 51 59.85 -7.74 6.88
C SER A 51 58.86 -8.42 5.95
N MET A 52 57.60 -8.01 6.02
CA MET A 52 56.59 -8.42 5.05
C MET A 52 56.73 -7.46 3.85
N GLU A 53 57.33 -7.92 2.75
CA GLU A 53 57.40 -7.11 1.52
C GLU A 53 56.01 -7.10 0.87
N GLU A 54 55.45 -8.29 0.72
CA GLU A 54 54.06 -8.55 0.34
C GLU A 54 53.45 -9.51 1.41
N ALA A 55 52.17 -9.85 1.34
CA ALA A 55 51.58 -10.85 2.24
C ALA A 55 51.91 -12.30 1.82
N SER A 56 52.24 -12.53 0.55
CA SER A 56 52.72 -13.81 0.02
C SER A 56 54.20 -14.07 0.33
N THR A 57 55.00 -13.02 0.53
CA THR A 57 56.47 -13.11 0.71
C THR A 57 56.95 -12.42 1.99
N ILE A 58 57.51 -13.21 2.91
CA ILE A 58 58.11 -12.71 4.16
C ILE A 58 59.63 -12.85 4.06
N GLU A 59 60.34 -11.73 4.16
CA GLU A 59 61.79 -11.69 4.33
C GLU A 59 62.16 -11.66 5.81
N MET A 60 63.22 -12.36 6.18
CA MET A 60 63.79 -12.32 7.52
C MET A 60 65.31 -12.14 7.44
N SER A 61 65.83 -11.10 8.12
CA SER A 61 67.26 -10.93 8.37
C SER A 61 67.56 -11.30 9.83
N LEU A 62 68.45 -12.26 10.03
CA LEU A 62 69.07 -12.56 11.33
C LEU A 62 70.46 -11.94 11.38
N GLU A 63 70.67 -11.03 12.33
CA GLU A 63 71.95 -10.41 12.63
C GLU A 63 72.39 -10.84 14.04
N LEU A 64 73.60 -11.39 14.18
CA LEU A 64 74.13 -11.91 15.44
C LEU A 64 75.53 -11.34 15.71
N ALA A 65 75.69 -10.65 16.83
CA ALA A 65 76.95 -10.21 17.42
C ALA A 65 77.41 -11.24 18.46
N ILE A 66 78.62 -11.76 18.27
CA ILE A 66 79.21 -12.81 19.10
C ILE A 66 80.33 -12.20 19.92
N HIS A 67 80.11 -12.15 21.24
CA HIS A 67 81.08 -11.67 22.23
C HIS A 67 81.84 -12.84 22.87
N GLU A 68 81.18 -13.98 23.07
CA GLU A 68 81.78 -15.18 23.67
C GLU A 68 81.07 -16.47 23.22
N LEU A 69 81.83 -17.57 23.06
CA LEU A 69 81.30 -18.92 22.79
C LEU A 69 81.96 -20.02 23.64
N PRO A 70 81.34 -21.20 23.79
CA PRO A 70 81.91 -22.32 24.54
C PRO A 70 83.24 -22.83 23.96
N ARG A 71 84.28 -22.94 24.81
CA ARG A 71 85.61 -23.43 24.41
C ARG A 71 85.62 -24.84 23.84
N GLU A 72 84.70 -25.69 24.29
CA GLU A 72 84.60 -27.08 23.81
C GLU A 72 84.19 -27.14 22.34
N GLU A 73 83.22 -26.31 21.94
CA GLU A 73 82.66 -26.30 20.58
C GLU A 73 83.70 -25.83 19.55
N LEU A 74 84.42 -24.75 19.86
CA LEU A 74 85.52 -24.25 19.02
C LEU A 74 86.81 -25.11 19.11
N GLY A 75 86.87 -26.11 19.99
CA GLY A 75 88.00 -27.03 20.12
C GLY A 75 89.21 -26.46 20.88
N LEU A 76 88.99 -25.40 21.65
CA LEU A 76 89.97 -24.57 22.34
C LEU A 76 89.96 -24.79 23.87
N LEU A 77 89.31 -25.86 24.36
CA LEU A 77 89.19 -26.23 25.79
C LEU A 77 90.52 -26.29 26.57
N ASP A 78 91.64 -26.57 25.90
CA ASP A 78 92.97 -26.62 26.51
C ASP A 78 93.67 -25.23 26.57
N LEU A 79 93.00 -24.15 26.13
CA LEU A 79 93.55 -22.79 26.10
C LEU A 79 93.41 -22.14 27.49
N ASP A 80 94.53 -21.66 28.02
CA ASP A 80 94.62 -20.93 29.27
C ASP A 80 94.60 -19.42 28.98
N LEU A 81 93.45 -18.77 29.24
CA LEU A 81 93.26 -17.32 29.07
C LEU A 81 93.91 -16.49 30.20
N GLN A 82 94.52 -17.14 31.20
CA GLN A 82 95.07 -16.49 32.39
C GLN A 82 94.02 -15.60 33.09
N GLY A 83 94.41 -14.41 33.58
CA GLY A 83 93.52 -13.53 34.34
C GLY A 83 92.95 -14.21 35.59
N ASP A 84 91.64 -14.12 35.75
CA ASP A 84 90.84 -14.88 36.72
C ASP A 84 90.00 -16.01 36.08
N SER A 85 90.27 -16.35 34.82
CA SER A 85 89.50 -17.33 34.06
C SER A 85 89.60 -18.76 34.59
N VAL A 86 88.53 -19.53 34.40
CA VAL A 86 88.44 -20.97 34.63
C VAL A 86 88.01 -21.72 33.35
N PRO A 87 88.24 -23.04 33.25
CA PRO A 87 87.88 -23.83 32.06
C PRO A 87 86.38 -23.99 31.78
N SER A 88 85.51 -23.35 32.58
CA SER A 88 84.06 -23.28 32.38
C SER A 88 83.59 -21.92 31.88
N ASP A 89 84.49 -20.95 31.70
CA ASP A 89 84.17 -19.72 30.98
C ASP A 89 84.34 -20.00 29.48
N GLY A 90 83.68 -19.21 28.64
CA GLY A 90 83.80 -19.31 27.20
C GLY A 90 85.13 -18.75 26.70
N ILE A 91 85.21 -18.53 25.38
CA ILE A 91 86.32 -17.85 24.73
C ILE A 91 85.82 -16.52 24.12
N PRO A 92 86.38 -15.37 24.52
CA PRO A 92 85.96 -14.07 24.01
C PRO A 92 86.28 -13.89 22.51
N ALA A 93 85.55 -12.97 21.89
CA ALA A 93 85.58 -12.67 20.45
C ALA A 93 86.99 -12.39 19.89
N ASP A 94 87.83 -11.68 20.65
CA ASP A 94 89.23 -11.39 20.31
C ASP A 94 90.06 -12.68 20.12
N TYR A 95 90.02 -13.56 21.12
CA TYR A 95 90.67 -14.87 21.03
C TYR A 95 90.09 -15.74 19.89
N ILE A 96 88.80 -15.64 19.58
CA ILE A 96 88.19 -16.33 18.43
C ILE A 96 88.77 -15.79 17.11
N ARG A 97 88.91 -14.47 16.94
CA ARG A 97 89.48 -13.83 15.75
C ARG A 97 90.94 -14.24 15.54
N ASN A 98 91.77 -14.11 16.57
CA ASN A 98 93.17 -14.53 16.49
C ASN A 98 93.31 -16.02 16.13
N TYR A 99 92.56 -16.90 16.78
CA TYR A 99 92.63 -18.34 16.53
C TYR A 99 91.81 -18.83 15.31
N ARG A 100 91.16 -17.95 14.54
CA ARG A 100 90.28 -18.30 13.40
C ARG A 100 90.86 -19.36 12.45
N ASP A 101 92.09 -19.13 11.98
CA ASP A 101 92.79 -19.99 11.01
C ASP A 101 93.39 -21.27 11.64
N PHE A 102 93.37 -21.39 12.98
CA PHE A 102 93.90 -22.55 13.68
C PHE A 102 93.00 -23.78 13.44
N SER A 103 93.60 -24.92 13.09
CA SER A 103 92.84 -26.14 12.76
C SER A 103 93.15 -27.31 13.67
N ARG A 104 92.09 -27.91 14.23
CA ARG A 104 92.17 -29.01 15.20
C ARG A 104 91.09 -30.07 14.94
N GLY A 105 91.55 -31.28 14.62
CA GLY A 105 90.68 -32.43 14.37
C GLY A 105 90.16 -32.55 12.93
N GLY A 106 90.44 -31.60 12.04
CA GLY A 106 90.05 -31.64 10.63
C GLY A 106 89.37 -30.36 10.12
N SER A 107 88.84 -29.55 11.04
CA SER A 107 88.21 -28.25 10.79
C SER A 107 89.02 -27.12 11.43
N SER A 108 88.90 -25.89 10.92
CA SER A 108 89.39 -24.67 11.56
C SER A 108 88.49 -24.23 12.74
N VAL A 109 88.90 -23.20 13.48
CA VAL A 109 88.03 -22.50 14.43
C VAL A 109 86.93 -21.76 13.67
N GLU A 110 87.23 -21.20 12.50
CA GLU A 110 86.26 -20.58 11.58
C GLU A 110 85.15 -21.55 11.15
N ASP A 111 85.50 -22.76 10.72
CA ASP A 111 84.54 -23.80 10.30
C ASP A 111 83.57 -24.13 11.44
N ARG A 112 84.08 -24.23 12.68
CA ARG A 112 83.31 -24.53 13.90
C ARG A 112 82.45 -23.37 14.36
N LEU A 113 82.96 -22.14 14.21
CA LEU A 113 82.22 -20.91 14.47
C LEU A 113 81.00 -20.83 13.56
N VAL A 114 81.19 -21.03 12.25
CA VAL A 114 80.10 -21.08 11.27
C VAL A 114 79.11 -22.21 11.60
N GLU A 115 79.57 -23.44 11.85
CA GLU A 115 78.70 -24.58 12.22
C GLU A 115 77.84 -24.29 13.47
N LYS A 116 78.40 -23.64 14.50
CA LYS A 116 77.67 -23.24 15.71
C LYS A 116 76.63 -22.14 15.43
N ILE A 117 76.94 -21.18 14.57
CA ILE A 117 76.01 -20.11 14.21
C ILE A 117 74.87 -20.65 13.36
N GLU A 118 75.14 -21.57 12.43
CA GLU A 118 74.11 -22.26 11.64
C GLU A 118 73.14 -23.03 12.57
N ASP A 119 73.61 -23.70 13.62
CA ASP A 119 72.74 -24.35 14.62
C ASP A 119 71.87 -23.36 15.41
N ILE A 120 72.41 -22.18 15.77
CA ILE A 120 71.63 -21.13 16.44
C ILE A 120 70.54 -20.58 15.52
N ILE A 121 70.87 -20.28 14.26
CA ILE A 121 69.92 -19.78 13.26
C ILE A 121 68.85 -20.84 12.99
N GLN A 122 69.24 -22.08 12.73
CA GLN A 122 68.30 -23.18 12.47
C GLN A 122 67.29 -23.34 13.61
N GLN A 123 67.70 -23.18 14.87
CA GLN A 123 66.78 -23.28 16.02
C GLN A 123 65.81 -22.09 16.15
N ILE A 124 66.18 -20.88 15.70
CA ILE A 124 65.25 -19.73 15.63
C ILE A 124 64.25 -19.93 14.48
N VAL A 125 64.72 -20.53 13.38
CA VAL A 125 63.96 -20.75 12.15
C VAL A 125 62.99 -21.93 12.26
N ASP A 126 63.42 -23.08 12.80
CA ASP A 126 62.59 -24.30 12.92
C ASP A 126 61.32 -24.09 13.77
N GLU A 127 61.37 -23.21 14.77
CA GLU A 127 60.24 -22.93 15.68
C GLU A 127 59.11 -22.14 14.98
N ASN A 128 59.43 -21.37 13.92
CA ASN A 128 58.48 -20.47 13.24
C ASN A 128 58.23 -20.83 11.77
N PHE A 129 59.28 -21.26 11.08
CA PHE A 129 59.38 -21.33 9.62
C PHE A 129 60.14 -22.59 9.15
N PRO A 130 59.65 -23.81 9.44
CA PRO A 130 60.35 -25.07 9.16
C PRO A 130 60.56 -25.38 7.66
N ASN A 131 60.07 -24.52 6.76
CA ASN A 131 60.24 -24.61 5.30
C ASN A 131 61.04 -23.43 4.70
N ALA A 132 61.56 -22.51 5.51
CA ALA A 132 62.31 -21.35 4.99
C ALA A 132 63.61 -21.75 4.30
N THR A 133 64.01 -20.99 3.28
CA THR A 133 65.31 -21.18 2.63
C THR A 133 66.36 -20.28 3.28
N ILE A 134 67.34 -20.89 3.94
CA ILE A 134 68.43 -20.17 4.62
C ILE A 134 69.52 -19.80 3.62
N SER A 135 69.87 -18.52 3.52
CA SER A 135 71.01 -18.06 2.71
C SER A 135 72.35 -18.31 3.43
N PRO A 136 73.47 -18.43 2.69
CA PRO A 136 74.79 -18.57 3.31
C PRO A 136 75.13 -17.39 4.22
N LEU A 137 75.72 -17.68 5.38
CA LEU A 137 76.21 -16.70 6.34
C LEU A 137 77.17 -15.68 5.69
N GLN A 138 76.96 -14.40 6.00
CA GLN A 138 77.81 -13.28 5.61
C GLN A 138 78.30 -12.53 6.84
N THR A 139 79.48 -11.92 6.77
CA THR A 139 80.05 -11.13 7.88
C THR A 139 79.74 -9.66 7.70
N ILE A 140 79.22 -9.00 8.74
CA ILE A 140 78.79 -7.60 8.71
C ILE A 140 79.64 -6.70 9.63
N PRO A 141 79.81 -5.40 9.29
CA PRO A 141 80.69 -4.50 10.03
C PRO A 141 80.03 -3.85 11.25
N GLU A 142 78.70 -3.84 11.35
CA GLU A 142 77.95 -3.24 12.46
C GLU A 142 76.56 -3.86 12.59
N ILE A 143 75.99 -3.85 13.81
CA ILE A 143 74.60 -4.22 14.12
C ILE A 143 73.98 -3.09 14.94
N ASN A 144 72.73 -2.72 14.67
CA ASN A 144 72.07 -1.60 15.35
C ASN A 144 70.84 -2.03 16.17
N PHE A 145 71.01 -2.07 17.48
CA PHE A 145 69.97 -2.39 18.46
C PHE A 145 69.17 -1.14 18.87
N PHE A 146 67.89 -1.31 19.19
CA PHE A 146 67.04 -0.23 19.69
C PHE A 146 67.39 0.18 21.13
N ASP A 147 67.55 -0.78 22.05
CA ASP A 147 67.80 -0.48 23.47
C ASP A 147 69.30 -0.29 23.78
N ARG A 148 70.19 -0.79 22.92
CA ARG A 148 71.66 -0.77 23.12
C ARG A 148 72.43 0.13 22.15
N GLY A 149 71.84 0.48 21.01
CA GLY A 149 72.49 1.28 19.96
C GLY A 149 73.39 0.46 19.04
N LEU A 150 74.33 1.15 18.39
CA LEU A 150 75.22 0.59 17.38
C LEU A 150 76.38 -0.21 18.02
N SER A 151 76.48 -1.49 17.67
CA SER A 151 77.63 -2.34 17.95
C SER A 151 78.53 -2.41 16.71
N SER A 152 79.80 -2.05 16.84
CA SER A 152 80.79 -2.08 15.75
C SER A 152 81.54 -3.41 15.79
N CYS A 153 81.65 -4.08 14.64
CA CYS A 153 82.11 -5.46 14.55
C CYS A 153 83.39 -5.58 13.71
N THR A 154 84.19 -6.62 13.96
CA THR A 154 85.35 -6.95 13.12
C THR A 154 85.58 -8.46 13.02
N LEU A 155 86.23 -8.88 11.92
CA LEU A 155 86.83 -10.21 11.73
C LEU A 155 88.34 -10.12 11.50
N ASN A 156 88.91 -8.90 11.56
CA ASN A 156 90.34 -8.68 11.48
C ASN A 156 90.96 -8.88 12.86
N ALA A 157 92.03 -9.67 12.91
CA ALA A 157 92.79 -10.05 14.12
C ALA A 157 94.14 -9.31 14.22
N ASP A 158 94.18 -8.09 13.67
CA ASP A 158 95.32 -7.16 13.70
C ASP A 158 94.82 -5.74 14.11
N SER A 159 93.58 -5.61 14.63
CA SER A 159 92.91 -4.32 14.85
C SER A 159 91.74 -4.42 15.83
N ASP A 160 91.93 -5.19 16.90
CA ASP A 160 90.86 -5.61 17.80
C ASP A 160 91.25 -5.56 19.28
N SER A 161 92.51 -5.26 19.59
CA SER A 161 93.03 -5.10 20.95
C SER A 161 93.72 -3.75 21.18
N ILE A 162 93.79 -3.28 22.44
CA ILE A 162 94.42 -2.00 22.81
C ILE A 162 95.91 -1.95 22.48
N ASP A 163 96.57 -3.11 22.51
CA ASP A 163 98.01 -3.26 22.26
C ASP A 163 98.36 -3.23 20.75
N GLU A 164 97.35 -3.32 19.88
CA GLU A 164 97.48 -3.18 18.42
C GLU A 164 97.10 -1.77 17.94
N GLU A 165 95.93 -1.25 18.35
CA GLU A 165 95.47 0.08 17.96
C GLU A 165 95.24 1.02 19.16
N ASN A 166 96.07 2.06 19.23
CA ASN A 166 96.08 3.05 20.29
C ASN A 166 94.81 3.93 20.28
N GLY A 167 93.84 3.57 21.14
CA GLY A 167 92.57 4.29 21.31
C GLY A 167 91.40 3.38 21.67
N LEU A 168 91.57 2.06 21.58
CA LEU A 168 90.62 1.06 22.07
C LEU A 168 90.67 0.94 23.61
N GLU A 169 89.67 0.31 24.21
CA GLU A 169 89.70 -0.13 25.61
C GLU A 169 90.21 -1.58 25.67
N ASN A 170 90.81 -2.02 26.79
CA ASN A 170 91.22 -3.41 26.98
C ASN A 170 89.98 -4.24 27.37
N ASP A 171 89.31 -4.84 26.38
CA ASP A 171 88.10 -5.62 26.56
C ASP A 171 88.04 -6.77 25.52
N PRO A 172 88.42 -8.01 25.87
CA PRO A 172 88.51 -9.10 24.91
C PRO A 172 87.15 -9.55 24.33
N PHE A 173 86.03 -9.07 24.90
CA PHE A 173 84.68 -9.32 24.42
C PHE A 173 84.24 -8.31 23.34
N ASN A 174 84.96 -7.19 23.17
CA ASN A 174 84.60 -6.09 22.27
C ASN A 174 85.80 -5.64 21.40
N PRO A 175 85.62 -5.39 20.09
CA PRO A 175 84.40 -5.54 19.31
C PRO A 175 83.95 -7.01 19.18
N PRO A 176 82.65 -7.31 18.96
CA PRO A 176 82.17 -8.65 18.62
C PRO A 176 82.50 -9.07 17.18
N ILE A 177 82.35 -10.37 16.90
CA ILE A 177 82.28 -10.90 15.53
C ILE A 177 80.80 -10.91 15.11
N CYS A 178 80.46 -10.30 13.97
CA CYS A 178 79.07 -10.17 13.55
C CYS A 178 78.76 -10.88 12.24
N PHE A 179 77.65 -11.61 12.23
CA PHE A 179 77.16 -12.38 11.10
C PHE A 179 75.71 -12.00 10.76
N GLN A 180 75.39 -12.08 9.47
CA GLN A 180 74.05 -11.93 8.92
C GLN A 180 73.66 -13.19 8.14
N SER A 181 72.39 -13.59 8.24
CA SER A 181 71.75 -14.54 7.33
C SER A 181 70.39 -14.00 6.90
N GLU A 182 70.13 -14.04 5.60
CA GLU A 182 68.85 -13.67 5.00
C GLU A 182 68.03 -14.93 4.68
N LEU A 183 66.74 -14.90 4.98
CA LEU A 183 65.79 -15.97 4.74
C LEU A 183 64.59 -15.41 4.00
N THR A 184 64.09 -16.19 3.05
CA THR A 184 62.82 -15.92 2.37
C THR A 184 61.83 -17.06 2.64
N LEU A 185 60.57 -16.66 2.83
CA LEU A 185 59.44 -17.55 3.04
C LEU A 185 58.30 -17.19 2.09
N ASP A 186 57.93 -18.15 1.24
CA ASP A 186 56.68 -18.09 0.48
C ASP A 186 55.52 -18.64 1.33
N VAL A 187 54.46 -17.86 1.52
CA VAL A 187 53.25 -18.27 2.22
C VAL A 187 52.40 -19.14 1.28
N ASN A 188 52.06 -20.36 1.71
CA ASN A 188 51.21 -21.25 0.92
C ASN A 188 49.73 -20.82 1.02
N PRO A 189 49.04 -20.44 -0.09
CA PRO A 189 47.65 -19.98 -0.06
C PRO A 189 46.67 -21.00 0.54
N THR A 190 46.92 -22.31 0.40
CA THR A 190 46.03 -23.31 0.99
C THR A 190 46.04 -23.32 2.52
N ASN A 191 47.05 -22.73 3.17
CA ASN A 191 47.10 -22.64 4.64
C ASN A 191 46.11 -21.60 5.20
N ILE A 192 45.66 -20.66 4.38
CA ILE A 192 44.73 -19.57 4.74
C ILE A 192 43.35 -19.72 4.07
N GLY A 193 43.04 -20.90 3.52
CA GLY A 193 41.74 -21.20 2.91
C GLY A 193 41.56 -20.66 1.47
N MET A 194 42.63 -20.18 0.82
CA MET A 194 42.57 -19.70 -0.55
C MET A 194 42.56 -20.82 -1.58
N ASN A 195 41.91 -20.56 -2.72
CA ASN A 195 41.95 -21.41 -3.89
C ASN A 195 43.36 -21.35 -4.53
N PRO A 196 44.11 -22.47 -4.62
CA PRO A 196 45.48 -22.46 -5.13
C PRO A 196 45.60 -22.22 -6.65
N GLU A 197 44.49 -22.18 -7.40
CA GLU A 197 44.50 -21.87 -8.84
C GLU A 197 44.11 -20.42 -9.17
N THR A 198 43.40 -19.72 -8.28
CA THR A 198 42.90 -18.35 -8.50
C THR A 198 43.34 -17.33 -7.46
N GLY A 199 43.54 -17.75 -6.21
CA GLY A 199 43.71 -16.87 -5.06
C GLY A 199 44.99 -16.03 -5.08
N ASP A 200 44.80 -14.72 -5.07
CA ASP A 200 45.86 -13.71 -4.90
C ASP A 200 45.93 -13.27 -3.42
N ILE A 201 46.96 -13.74 -2.69
CA ILE A 201 47.11 -13.48 -1.24
C ILE A 201 47.21 -11.99 -0.95
N ASP A 202 47.99 -11.29 -1.77
CA ASP A 202 48.36 -9.90 -1.57
C ASP A 202 47.16 -9.00 -1.82
N ARG A 203 46.45 -9.26 -2.92
CA ARG A 203 45.22 -8.57 -3.29
C ARG A 203 44.08 -8.78 -2.29
N VAL A 204 43.93 -9.99 -1.74
CA VAL A 204 42.94 -10.24 -0.67
C VAL A 204 43.32 -9.52 0.62
N MET A 205 44.58 -9.53 1.00
CA MET A 205 45.04 -8.85 2.23
C MET A 205 44.84 -7.33 2.15
N GLU A 206 45.15 -6.71 1.01
CA GLU A 206 44.83 -5.30 0.76
C GLU A 206 43.31 -5.04 0.81
N GLY A 207 42.49 -5.92 0.21
CA GLY A 207 41.02 -5.83 0.26
C GLY A 207 40.42 -6.00 1.65
N LEU A 208 40.92 -6.94 2.46
CA LEU A 208 40.51 -7.11 3.86
C LEU A 208 40.77 -5.83 4.66
N LEU A 209 41.97 -5.27 4.55
CA LEU A 209 42.36 -4.04 5.24
C LEU A 209 41.57 -2.82 4.75
N ALA A 210 41.33 -2.70 3.45
CA ALA A 210 40.49 -1.64 2.87
C ALA A 210 39.01 -1.71 3.29
N MET A 211 38.51 -2.89 3.66
CA MET A 211 37.20 -3.03 4.31
C MET A 211 37.20 -2.63 5.80
N GLY A 212 38.37 -2.42 6.41
CA GLY A 212 38.54 -2.27 7.86
C GLY A 212 38.55 -3.60 8.62
N GLY A 213 38.95 -4.69 7.95
CA GLY A 213 39.30 -5.94 8.62
C GLY A 213 40.65 -5.85 9.31
N GLU A 214 40.82 -6.67 10.34
CA GLU A 214 42.05 -6.79 11.12
C GLU A 214 42.65 -8.19 10.92
N VAL A 215 43.97 -8.27 10.75
CA VAL A 215 44.67 -9.56 10.56
C VAL A 215 45.69 -9.79 11.68
N SER A 216 45.47 -10.84 12.47
CA SER A 216 46.34 -11.23 13.57
C SER A 216 47.42 -12.19 13.11
N THR A 217 48.68 -11.85 13.37
CA THR A 217 49.85 -12.71 13.15
C THR A 217 50.48 -13.12 14.49
N ASN A 218 51.18 -14.24 14.52
CA ASN A 218 51.77 -14.78 15.75
C ASN A 218 53.11 -15.48 15.46
N PHE A 219 54.20 -14.95 16.03
CA PHE A 219 55.55 -15.51 15.91
C PHE A 219 56.10 -15.89 17.29
N THR A 220 56.65 -17.09 17.42
CA THR A 220 57.28 -17.59 18.64
C THR A 220 58.72 -17.08 18.72
N THR A 221 58.96 -16.08 19.54
CA THR A 221 60.27 -15.49 19.81
C THR A 221 61.02 -16.26 20.90
N ILE A 222 62.33 -16.47 20.74
CA ILE A 222 63.15 -17.29 21.64
C ILE A 222 64.46 -16.59 22.02
N ALA A 223 64.95 -16.83 23.23
CA ALA A 223 66.31 -16.44 23.65
C ALA A 223 66.90 -17.48 24.61
N LYS A 224 68.04 -18.07 24.23
CA LYS A 224 68.80 -19.01 25.06
C LYS A 224 69.46 -18.31 26.25
N SER A 225 69.91 -19.08 27.24
CA SER A 225 70.78 -18.53 28.30
C SER A 225 71.99 -17.85 27.64
N GLY A 226 72.40 -16.68 28.12
CA GLY A 226 73.50 -15.92 27.51
C GLY A 226 73.13 -15.13 26.24
N HIS A 227 71.86 -15.16 25.81
CA HIS A 227 71.42 -14.43 24.62
C HIS A 227 70.62 -13.17 24.97
N TYR A 228 70.82 -12.11 24.19
CA TYR A 228 69.93 -10.95 24.10
C TYR A 228 69.44 -10.83 22.65
N ILE A 229 68.13 -10.97 22.39
CA ILE A 229 67.60 -10.91 21.02
C ILE A 229 66.47 -9.90 20.92
N GLU A 230 66.62 -8.91 20.04
CA GLU A 230 65.56 -7.98 19.63
C GLU A 230 64.84 -8.52 18.40
N TYR A 231 63.56 -8.86 18.54
CA TYR A 231 62.67 -9.19 17.44
C TYR A 231 61.97 -7.93 16.94
N VAL A 232 61.98 -7.71 15.63
CA VAL A 232 61.43 -6.52 14.98
C VAL A 232 60.56 -6.96 13.80
N MET A 233 59.27 -6.65 13.83
CA MET A 233 58.32 -6.96 12.76
C MET A 233 57.89 -5.69 12.04
N LEU A 234 57.99 -5.72 10.72
CA LEU A 234 57.59 -4.65 9.80
C LEU A 234 56.37 -5.11 8.98
N PRO A 235 55.26 -4.35 9.00
CA PRO A 235 54.11 -4.64 8.14
C PRO A 235 54.41 -4.33 6.66
N PRO A 236 53.62 -4.89 5.71
CA PRO A 236 53.68 -4.46 4.31
C PRO A 236 53.17 -3.03 4.16
N SER A 237 53.61 -2.36 3.08
CA SER A 237 53.48 -0.90 2.89
C SER A 237 52.05 -0.33 2.91
N TYR A 238 51.04 -1.17 2.70
CA TYR A 238 49.61 -0.82 2.73
C TYR A 238 48.94 -1.06 4.11
N SER A 239 49.72 -1.34 5.17
CA SER A 239 49.18 -1.68 6.50
C SER A 239 50.06 -1.17 7.65
N ASN A 240 49.48 -1.14 8.85
CA ASN A 240 50.16 -0.77 10.10
C ASN A 240 49.91 -1.81 11.18
N ILE A 241 50.85 -1.97 12.13
CA ILE A 241 50.59 -2.74 13.34
C ILE A 241 49.87 -1.83 14.34
N ILE A 242 48.58 -2.13 14.58
CA ILE A 242 47.67 -1.34 15.43
C ILE A 242 47.57 -1.87 16.86
N GLN A 243 47.77 -3.18 17.07
CA GLN A 243 47.72 -3.82 18.38
C GLN A 243 48.81 -4.89 18.51
N ILE A 244 49.26 -5.10 19.73
CA ILE A 244 50.30 -6.05 20.13
C ILE A 244 49.98 -6.65 21.51
N ASN A 245 50.66 -7.74 21.89
CA ASN A 245 50.68 -8.25 23.27
C ASN A 245 51.89 -7.74 24.07
N GLU A 246 51.73 -7.60 25.39
CA GLU A 246 52.88 -7.44 26.29
C GLU A 246 53.79 -8.69 26.21
N PRO A 247 55.13 -8.55 26.23
CA PRO A 247 55.92 -7.34 26.50
C PRO A 247 56.43 -6.61 25.24
N ALA A 248 55.79 -6.77 24.08
CA ALA A 248 56.18 -6.04 22.88
C ALA A 248 55.87 -4.53 22.98
N GLU A 249 56.40 -3.73 22.07
CA GLU A 249 56.14 -2.29 21.91
C GLU A 249 55.93 -1.92 20.44
N ILE A 250 55.01 -0.99 20.17
CA ILE A 250 54.85 -0.39 18.82
C ILE A 250 55.85 0.75 18.68
N PHE A 251 56.49 0.86 17.51
CA PHE A 251 57.41 1.94 17.18
C PHE A 251 57.13 2.47 15.76
N SER A 252 57.44 3.75 15.52
CA SER A 252 57.28 4.37 14.21
C SER A 252 58.57 4.34 13.40
N ILE A 253 58.44 4.15 12.09
CA ILE A 253 59.54 4.16 11.11
C ILE A 253 59.27 5.24 10.09
N GLU A 254 60.29 6.06 9.78
CA GLU A 254 60.24 7.04 8.69
C GLU A 254 60.97 6.47 7.46
N GLN A 255 60.24 6.06 6.42
CA GLN A 255 60.80 5.74 5.11
C GLN A 255 60.40 6.81 4.09
N GLY A 256 61.29 7.77 3.87
CA GLY A 256 61.11 8.84 2.89
C GLY A 256 60.04 9.86 3.30
N GLN A 257 58.82 9.69 2.80
CA GLN A 257 57.65 10.51 3.19
C GLN A 257 56.56 9.71 3.91
N LEU A 258 56.69 8.39 3.99
CA LEU A 258 55.73 7.50 4.66
C LEU A 258 56.20 7.22 6.09
N GLN A 259 55.25 7.23 7.01
CA GLN A 259 55.43 6.73 8.37
C GLN A 259 54.56 5.49 8.54
N PHE A 260 55.14 4.41 9.04
CA PHE A 260 54.41 3.19 9.37
C PHE A 260 54.78 2.66 10.76
N LEU A 261 53.88 1.87 11.34
CA LEU A 261 53.96 1.34 12.70
C LEU A 261 54.45 -0.12 12.66
N GLY A 262 55.68 -0.33 13.15
CA GLY A 262 56.25 -1.65 13.38
C GLY A 262 56.08 -2.11 14.83
N ALA A 263 56.34 -3.39 15.11
CA ALA A 263 56.35 -3.96 16.45
C ALA A 263 57.76 -4.47 16.81
N ARG A 264 58.18 -4.26 18.06
CA ARG A 264 59.45 -4.77 18.58
C ARG A 264 59.24 -5.54 19.88
N MET A 265 60.05 -6.57 20.13
CA MET A 265 60.13 -7.24 21.44
C MET A 265 61.57 -7.65 21.73
N ALA A 266 62.12 -7.15 22.84
CA ALA A 266 63.45 -7.51 23.31
C ALA A 266 63.38 -8.64 24.35
N LEU A 267 64.06 -9.75 24.09
CA LEU A 267 64.24 -10.85 25.04
C LEU A 267 65.66 -10.79 25.63
N ASN A 268 65.76 -10.50 26.93
CA ASN A 268 67.05 -10.46 27.64
C ASN A 268 67.21 -11.67 28.56
N ASN A 269 68.14 -12.56 28.20
CA ASN A 269 68.47 -13.78 28.94
C ASN A 269 69.98 -13.90 29.24
N LEU A 270 70.73 -12.78 29.23
CA LEU A 270 72.18 -12.76 29.50
C LEU A 270 72.53 -13.26 30.91
N ASN A 271 71.78 -12.80 31.92
CA ASN A 271 72.03 -13.08 33.34
C ASN A 271 71.48 -14.44 33.81
N ALA A 272 71.32 -15.38 32.87
CA ALA A 272 70.70 -16.66 33.13
C ALA A 272 71.75 -17.70 33.54
N HIS A 273 71.36 -18.63 34.42
CA HIS A 273 72.31 -19.59 35.01
C HIS A 273 72.44 -20.82 34.11
N HIS A 274 73.56 -21.55 34.19
CA HIS A 274 73.88 -22.80 33.46
C HIS A 274 72.80 -23.92 33.37
N ASN A 275 71.66 -23.82 34.07
CA ASN A 275 70.52 -24.73 33.99
C ASN A 275 69.17 -23.99 33.86
N SER A 276 69.16 -22.74 33.39
CA SER A 276 67.93 -21.98 33.14
C SER A 276 67.22 -22.47 31.87
N ASN A 277 65.90 -22.28 31.83
CA ASN A 277 65.12 -22.58 30.64
C ASN A 277 65.32 -21.49 29.57
N LEU A 278 65.09 -21.88 28.30
CA LEU A 278 64.84 -20.96 27.19
C LEU A 278 63.76 -19.93 27.60
N ILE A 279 63.96 -18.66 27.29
CA ILE A 279 62.87 -17.68 27.30
C ILE A 279 62.15 -17.83 25.96
N THR A 280 60.85 -18.11 26.02
CA THR A 280 59.96 -18.17 24.87
C THR A 280 58.79 -17.24 25.13
N SER A 281 58.47 -16.39 24.16
CA SER A 281 57.33 -15.48 24.17
C SER A 281 56.71 -15.44 22.78
N ASN A 282 55.40 -15.21 22.70
CA ASN A 282 54.74 -15.00 21.41
C ASN A 282 54.71 -13.49 21.11
N LEU A 283 55.14 -13.12 19.91
CA LEU A 283 54.90 -11.82 19.30
C LEU A 283 53.59 -11.93 18.50
N VAL A 284 52.49 -11.56 19.14
CA VAL A 284 51.18 -11.43 18.50
C VAL A 284 51.01 -9.98 18.08
N THR A 285 50.81 -9.75 16.78
CA THR A 285 50.57 -8.42 16.21
C THR A 285 49.27 -8.43 15.43
N VAL A 286 48.57 -7.30 15.42
CA VAL A 286 47.37 -7.09 14.60
C VAL A 286 47.69 -6.04 13.55
N LEU A 287 47.59 -6.45 12.30
CA LEU A 287 47.68 -5.61 11.11
C LEU A 287 46.31 -4.96 10.87
N GLY A 288 46.32 -3.66 10.61
CA GLY A 288 45.13 -2.85 10.35
C GLY A 288 45.48 -1.52 9.69
N THR A 289 44.46 -0.70 9.44
CA THR A 289 44.61 0.68 8.95
C THR A 289 44.60 1.68 10.11
N ASP A 290 45.33 2.79 10.01
CA ASP A 290 45.31 3.87 11.02
C ASP A 290 44.03 4.75 10.93
N GLU A 291 43.16 4.45 9.96
CA GLU A 291 41.88 5.14 9.76
C GLU A 291 40.79 4.57 10.68
N ASN A 292 40.19 5.43 11.51
CA ASN A 292 39.14 5.04 12.46
C ASN A 292 37.83 4.57 11.80
N VAL A 293 37.64 4.85 10.50
CA VAL A 293 36.45 4.50 9.72
C VAL A 293 36.91 4.28 8.26
N PRO A 294 36.77 3.07 7.69
CA PRO A 294 37.06 2.81 6.29
C PRO A 294 36.23 3.69 5.34
N ASP A 295 36.84 4.12 4.23
CA ASP A 295 36.22 5.00 3.24
C ASP A 295 34.83 4.51 2.77
N TRP A 296 34.66 3.21 2.58
CA TRP A 296 33.38 2.63 2.15
C TRP A 296 32.24 2.90 3.14
N LYS A 297 32.51 2.93 4.46
CA LYS A 297 31.50 3.21 5.50
C LYS A 297 30.99 4.66 5.42
N THR A 298 31.81 5.60 4.92
CA THR A 298 31.42 7.01 4.75
C THR A 298 30.39 7.23 3.65
N TYR A 299 30.38 6.36 2.63
CA TYR A 299 29.47 6.41 1.48
C TYR A 299 28.45 5.25 1.47
N ALA A 300 28.38 4.48 2.56
CA ALA A 300 27.48 3.34 2.68
C ALA A 300 26.01 3.79 2.68
N GLY A 301 25.23 3.22 1.75
CA GLY A 301 23.77 3.30 1.75
C GLY A 301 23.13 2.32 2.74
N PRO A 302 21.87 1.92 2.54
CA PRO A 302 21.26 0.84 3.31
C PRO A 302 22.05 -0.47 3.12
N SER A 303 21.98 -1.39 4.08
CA SER A 303 22.61 -2.71 3.95
C SER A 303 22.01 -3.52 2.79
N LEU A 304 20.70 -3.38 2.59
CA LEU A 304 19.92 -4.06 1.55
C LEU A 304 19.09 -3.08 0.73
N SER A 305 18.83 -3.45 -0.52
CA SER A 305 17.72 -2.94 -1.33
C SER A 305 16.75 -4.08 -1.63
N LEU A 306 15.45 -3.79 -1.68
CA LEU A 306 14.39 -4.77 -1.93
C LEU A 306 13.44 -4.23 -2.99
N ASP A 307 13.54 -4.76 -4.20
CA ASP A 307 12.67 -4.41 -5.33
C ASP A 307 11.62 -5.51 -5.54
N LEU A 308 10.33 -5.15 -5.48
CA LEU A 308 9.20 -6.05 -5.68
C LEU A 308 8.42 -5.65 -6.94
N PHE A 309 8.13 -6.63 -7.80
CA PHE A 309 7.37 -6.46 -9.03
C PHE A 309 6.13 -7.37 -8.98
N ILE A 310 4.98 -6.76 -8.75
CA ILE A 310 3.69 -7.44 -8.61
C ILE A 310 2.95 -7.28 -9.94
N ASN A 311 2.77 -8.38 -10.68
CA ASN A 311 2.16 -8.37 -12.00
C ASN A 311 0.69 -8.82 -11.92
N LEU A 312 -0.25 -7.92 -12.22
CA LEU A 312 -1.70 -8.18 -12.17
C LEU A 312 -2.38 -8.02 -13.55
N ASN A 313 -1.60 -7.88 -14.62
CA ASN A 313 -2.12 -7.62 -15.97
C ASN A 313 -3.02 -8.76 -16.47
N ASP A 314 -2.70 -10.01 -16.10
CA ASP A 314 -3.53 -11.19 -16.31
C ASP A 314 -3.77 -11.89 -14.96
N ARG A 315 -4.99 -11.75 -14.43
CA ARG A 315 -5.45 -12.36 -13.18
C ARG A 315 -5.21 -13.88 -13.11
N MET A 316 -5.17 -14.59 -14.24
CA MET A 316 -4.93 -16.05 -14.26
C MET A 316 -3.44 -16.41 -14.22
N ASN A 317 -2.55 -15.43 -14.31
CA ASN A 317 -1.10 -15.57 -14.33
C ASN A 317 -0.40 -14.49 -13.47
N SER A 318 -1.07 -14.01 -12.41
CA SER A 318 -0.49 -13.04 -11.49
C SER A 318 0.68 -13.66 -10.74
N HIS A 319 1.74 -12.88 -10.53
CA HIS A 319 2.95 -13.33 -9.82
C HIS A 319 3.66 -12.14 -9.18
N VAL A 320 4.49 -12.43 -8.19
CA VAL A 320 5.37 -11.45 -7.56
C VAL A 320 6.81 -11.90 -7.77
N ASP A 321 7.59 -11.06 -8.43
CA ASP A 321 9.05 -11.19 -8.49
C ASP A 321 9.67 -10.29 -7.41
N MET A 322 10.73 -10.78 -6.78
CA MET A 322 11.47 -10.10 -5.71
C MET A 322 12.96 -10.12 -6.06
N GLU A 323 13.61 -8.95 -6.09
CA GLU A 323 15.06 -8.82 -6.16
C GLU A 323 15.59 -8.16 -4.87
N ILE A 324 16.55 -8.82 -4.23
CA ILE A 324 17.28 -8.35 -3.04
C ILE A 324 18.68 -7.94 -3.49
N GLY A 325 19.03 -6.67 -3.32
CA GLY A 325 20.38 -6.15 -3.54
C GLY A 325 21.15 -6.05 -2.22
N ILE A 326 22.15 -6.91 -2.02
CA ILE A 326 23.01 -6.92 -0.84
C ILE A 326 24.18 -5.97 -1.06
N HIS A 327 24.23 -4.85 -0.32
CA HIS A 327 25.26 -3.81 -0.42
C HIS A 327 26.39 -4.00 0.60
N HIS A 328 26.02 -4.21 1.86
CA HIS A 328 26.93 -4.54 2.96
C HIS A 328 26.15 -5.21 4.10
N LEU A 329 26.80 -6.12 4.82
CA LEU A 329 26.22 -6.85 5.95
C LEU A 329 27.22 -6.93 7.10
N SER A 330 26.74 -7.05 8.34
CA SER A 330 27.62 -7.39 9.48
C SER A 330 28.04 -8.87 9.38
N THR A 331 29.17 -9.22 10.00
CA THR A 331 29.58 -10.63 10.11
C THR A 331 28.56 -11.45 10.88
N GLU A 332 27.90 -10.88 11.91
CA GLU A 332 26.80 -11.55 12.61
C GLU A 332 25.66 -11.96 11.65
N THR A 333 25.20 -11.07 10.76
CA THR A 333 24.15 -11.40 9.78
C THR A 333 24.64 -12.42 8.74
N LEU A 334 25.88 -12.31 8.26
CA LEU A 334 26.45 -13.26 7.32
C LEU A 334 26.56 -14.67 7.92
N THR A 335 27.02 -14.79 9.17
CA THR A 335 27.06 -16.04 9.91
C THR A 335 25.67 -16.62 10.16
N GLN A 336 24.67 -15.78 10.47
CA GLN A 336 23.26 -16.22 10.54
C GLN A 336 22.73 -16.73 9.18
N TRP A 337 23.21 -16.15 8.07
CA TRP A 337 22.91 -16.60 6.72
C TRP A 337 23.84 -17.74 6.24
N GLY A 338 24.62 -18.35 7.14
CA GLY A 338 25.44 -19.53 6.86
C GLY A 338 26.81 -19.25 6.24
N LEU A 339 27.20 -17.98 6.10
CA LEU A 339 28.50 -17.56 5.56
C LEU A 339 29.40 -17.06 6.70
N ASP A 340 30.11 -17.98 7.35
CA ASP A 340 31.14 -17.65 8.35
C ASP A 340 32.44 -17.27 7.64
N LEU A 341 32.82 -15.99 7.76
CA LEU A 341 34.01 -15.39 7.13
C LEU A 341 35.11 -15.05 8.14
N GLU A 342 34.82 -15.18 9.45
CA GLU A 342 35.79 -14.93 10.50
C GLU A 342 36.69 -16.15 10.67
N THR A 343 37.98 -15.90 10.94
CA THR A 343 38.95 -16.97 11.22
C THR A 343 39.75 -16.59 12.45
N PRO A 344 40.49 -17.52 13.10
CA PRO A 344 41.38 -17.17 14.22
C PRO A 344 42.42 -16.09 13.89
N THR A 345 42.63 -15.79 12.61
CA THR A 345 43.57 -14.80 12.07
C THR A 345 42.90 -13.58 11.44
N ILE A 346 41.61 -13.63 11.06
CA ILE A 346 40.91 -12.54 10.35
C ILE A 346 39.66 -12.16 11.14
N ASN A 347 39.60 -10.88 11.55
CA ASN A 347 38.48 -10.26 12.26
C ASN A 347 37.85 -9.17 11.37
N LEU A 348 36.52 -9.11 11.31
CA LEU A 348 35.76 -8.23 10.41
C LEU A 348 34.49 -7.73 11.10
N ASP A 349 34.23 -6.42 11.09
CA ASP A 349 32.93 -5.89 11.55
C ASP A 349 31.79 -6.20 10.55
N SER A 350 32.10 -6.01 9.27
CA SER A 350 31.14 -5.93 8.18
C SER A 350 31.83 -6.10 6.84
N VAL A 351 31.13 -6.74 5.89
CA VAL A 351 31.64 -7.09 4.57
C VAL A 351 30.74 -6.45 3.51
N THR A 352 31.36 -5.78 2.54
CA THR A 352 30.67 -5.13 1.42
C THR A 352 30.37 -6.12 0.29
N SER A 353 29.60 -5.69 -0.72
CA SER A 353 29.38 -6.51 -1.91
C SER A 353 30.68 -6.82 -2.67
N ASP A 354 31.65 -5.90 -2.70
CA ASP A 354 33.02 -6.19 -3.18
C ASP A 354 33.72 -7.24 -2.30
N GLY A 355 33.56 -7.16 -0.97
CA GLY A 355 34.06 -8.16 -0.04
C GLY A 355 33.51 -9.56 -0.31
N ILE A 356 32.19 -9.70 -0.47
CA ILE A 356 31.56 -10.99 -0.81
C ILE A 356 32.09 -11.51 -2.15
N ARG A 357 32.29 -10.65 -3.16
CA ARG A 357 32.89 -11.03 -4.45
C ARG A 357 34.36 -11.47 -4.34
N MET A 358 35.14 -10.85 -3.44
CA MET A 358 36.52 -11.24 -3.14
C MET A 358 36.56 -12.63 -2.48
N PHE A 359 35.73 -12.87 -1.46
CA PHE A 359 35.64 -14.18 -0.82
C PHE A 359 35.22 -15.28 -1.81
N ASP A 360 34.27 -14.98 -2.71
CA ASP A 360 33.81 -15.91 -3.75
C ASP A 360 34.86 -16.21 -4.86
N SER A 361 35.79 -15.29 -5.14
CA SER A 361 36.79 -15.49 -6.21
C SER A 361 38.13 -16.04 -5.73
N GLU A 362 38.53 -15.70 -4.51
CA GLU A 362 39.87 -15.97 -3.99
C GLU A 362 39.91 -17.09 -2.93
N MET A 363 38.82 -17.29 -2.16
CA MET A 363 38.73 -18.33 -1.13
C MET A 363 37.97 -19.58 -1.59
N ASP A 364 38.19 -20.71 -0.91
CA ASP A 364 37.39 -21.95 -1.05
C ASP A 364 36.09 -21.85 -0.23
N ILE A 365 35.26 -20.84 -0.52
CA ILE A 365 34.02 -20.51 0.20
C ILE A 365 32.81 -20.64 -0.72
N ASP A 366 31.81 -21.39 -0.28
CA ASP A 366 30.58 -21.70 -1.02
C ASP A 366 29.50 -20.64 -0.75
N THR A 367 29.50 -19.55 -1.53
CA THR A 367 28.55 -18.43 -1.34
C THR A 367 27.09 -18.79 -1.66
N ASP A 368 26.83 -19.90 -2.37
CA ASP A 368 25.47 -20.41 -2.59
C ASP A 368 24.79 -20.81 -1.26
N GLN A 369 25.53 -21.08 -0.18
CA GLN A 369 24.95 -21.38 1.14
C GLN A 369 24.12 -20.22 1.69
N MET A 370 24.48 -18.97 1.35
CA MET A 370 23.72 -17.78 1.70
C MET A 370 22.28 -17.85 1.17
N LEU A 371 22.09 -18.37 -0.05
CA LEU A 371 20.77 -18.54 -0.67
C LEU A 371 19.86 -19.51 0.12
N THR A 372 20.45 -20.47 0.84
CA THR A 372 19.68 -21.47 1.59
C THR A 372 19.23 -21.00 2.98
N SER A 373 19.85 -19.95 3.51
CA SER A 373 19.60 -19.42 4.86
C SER A 373 18.94 -18.04 4.85
N LEU A 374 18.79 -17.41 3.68
CA LEU A 374 17.98 -16.20 3.52
C LEU A 374 16.56 -16.43 4.07
N PRO A 375 15.98 -15.49 4.83
CA PRO A 375 14.69 -15.66 5.50
C PRO A 375 13.49 -15.47 4.54
N ILE A 376 13.50 -16.18 3.42
CA ILE A 376 12.49 -16.09 2.35
C ILE A 376 11.10 -16.53 2.83
N ASP A 377 11.03 -17.49 3.76
CA ASP A 377 9.76 -17.93 4.36
C ASP A 377 9.10 -16.79 5.17
N THR A 378 9.88 -16.04 5.97
CA THR A 378 9.31 -14.92 6.75
C THR A 378 8.99 -13.72 5.86
N LEU A 379 9.77 -13.46 4.80
CA LEU A 379 9.40 -12.48 3.78
C LEU A 379 8.12 -12.88 3.04
N SER A 380 7.90 -14.18 2.79
CA SER A 380 6.66 -14.70 2.21
C SER A 380 5.45 -14.42 3.12
N ASP A 381 5.58 -14.67 4.43
CA ASP A 381 4.54 -14.34 5.42
C ASP A 381 4.28 -12.82 5.47
N SER A 382 5.33 -12.00 5.54
CA SER A 382 5.25 -10.53 5.56
C SER A 382 4.55 -9.96 4.31
N PHE A 383 4.94 -10.41 3.12
CA PHE A 383 4.32 -9.94 1.88
C PHE A 383 2.92 -10.52 1.65
N SER A 384 2.62 -11.70 2.22
CA SER A 384 1.25 -12.21 2.25
C SER A 384 0.33 -11.29 3.06
N GLN A 385 0.81 -10.79 4.20
CA GLN A 385 0.06 -9.84 5.03
C GLN A 385 -0.10 -8.49 4.31
N PHE A 386 0.98 -7.95 3.72
CA PHE A 386 0.96 -6.68 2.98
C PHE A 386 0.04 -6.70 1.74
N LEU A 387 -0.01 -7.79 0.97
CA LEU A 387 -0.87 -7.89 -0.22
C LEU A 387 -2.29 -8.41 0.09
N GLY A 388 -2.56 -8.85 1.32
CA GLY A 388 -3.82 -9.51 1.68
C GLY A 388 -4.09 -10.83 0.93
N THR A 389 -3.07 -11.44 0.32
CA THR A 389 -3.16 -12.66 -0.52
C THR A 389 -2.01 -13.61 -0.20
N GLU A 390 -2.16 -14.91 -0.44
CA GLU A 390 -1.09 -15.89 -0.13
C GLU A 390 0.06 -15.77 -1.14
N VAL A 391 1.23 -15.30 -0.66
CA VAL A 391 2.48 -15.13 -1.40
C VAL A 391 3.47 -16.17 -0.90
N ILE A 392 3.96 -17.03 -1.78
CA ILE A 392 5.00 -18.02 -1.46
C ILE A 392 6.12 -17.87 -2.48
N PHE A 393 7.25 -17.32 -2.04
CA PHE A 393 8.45 -17.20 -2.85
C PHE A 393 9.14 -18.57 -3.01
N GLN A 394 9.73 -18.79 -4.18
CA GLN A 394 10.56 -19.99 -4.43
C GLN A 394 11.94 -19.86 -3.77
N SER A 395 12.71 -20.94 -3.78
CA SER A 395 14.12 -20.90 -3.36
C SER A 395 14.87 -19.84 -4.18
N PRO A 396 15.61 -18.93 -3.54
CA PRO A 396 16.23 -17.80 -4.21
C PRO A 396 17.44 -18.24 -5.03
N SER A 397 17.84 -17.38 -5.97
CA SER A 397 18.99 -17.61 -6.86
C SER A 397 19.72 -16.29 -7.14
N PHE A 398 21.03 -16.32 -7.41
CA PHE A 398 21.72 -15.10 -7.84
C PHE A 398 21.21 -14.61 -9.20
N SER A 399 20.86 -13.32 -9.29
CA SER A 399 20.46 -12.69 -10.55
C SER A 399 21.65 -12.63 -11.52
N PRO A 400 21.42 -12.71 -12.85
CA PRO A 400 22.49 -12.52 -13.84
C PRO A 400 23.20 -11.17 -13.66
N SER A 401 24.52 -11.19 -13.57
CA SER A 401 25.30 -9.97 -13.35
C SER A 401 25.22 -9.01 -14.54
N ASN A 402 25.12 -7.72 -14.24
CA ASN A 402 24.94 -6.65 -15.21
C ASN A 402 25.65 -5.36 -14.74
N ASP A 403 25.50 -4.26 -15.47
CA ASP A 403 26.16 -2.98 -15.19
C ASP A 403 25.81 -2.35 -13.81
N SER A 404 24.80 -2.88 -13.11
CA SER A 404 24.36 -2.42 -11.78
C SER A 404 24.71 -3.38 -10.64
N GLY A 405 25.33 -4.55 -10.90
CA GLY A 405 25.77 -5.47 -9.84
C GLY A 405 25.59 -6.96 -10.19
N GLY A 406 25.53 -7.79 -9.14
CA GLY A 406 25.50 -9.26 -9.20
C GLY A 406 26.78 -9.90 -8.64
N ILE A 407 26.73 -11.23 -8.41
CA ILE A 407 27.87 -11.98 -7.85
C ILE A 407 29.06 -12.02 -8.81
N MET A 408 28.84 -12.26 -10.11
CA MET A 408 29.88 -12.24 -11.16
C MET A 408 30.11 -10.85 -11.76
N PHE A 409 29.79 -9.77 -11.03
CA PHE A 409 30.07 -8.40 -11.47
C PHE A 409 31.59 -8.19 -11.67
N GLN A 410 31.95 -7.34 -12.64
CA GLN A 410 33.32 -6.95 -12.92
C GLN A 410 33.40 -5.44 -13.07
N HIS A 411 34.33 -4.82 -12.35
CA HIS A 411 34.56 -3.38 -12.43
C HIS A 411 35.21 -3.01 -13.75
N ARG A 412 34.88 -1.81 -14.23
CA ARG A 412 35.41 -1.24 -15.47
C ARG A 412 36.46 -0.18 -15.16
N GLN A 413 37.61 -0.31 -15.81
CA GLN A 413 38.76 0.60 -15.71
C GLN A 413 38.33 2.09 -15.78
N GLY A 414 38.55 2.83 -14.69
CA GLY A 414 38.31 4.26 -14.60
C GLY A 414 36.85 4.71 -14.64
N GLU A 415 35.88 3.80 -14.70
CA GLU A 415 34.45 4.09 -14.63
C GLU A 415 33.85 3.64 -13.28
N THR A 416 34.09 2.39 -12.87
CA THR A 416 33.54 1.82 -11.63
C THR A 416 34.61 1.41 -10.62
N CYS A 417 35.90 1.56 -10.97
CA CYS A 417 37.04 1.36 -10.10
C CYS A 417 38.24 2.17 -10.61
N GLY A 418 39.12 2.63 -9.72
CA GLY A 418 40.35 3.35 -10.06
C GLY A 418 41.44 2.51 -10.74
N GLU A 419 41.30 1.19 -10.80
CA GLU A 419 42.33 0.26 -11.29
C GLU A 419 42.43 0.17 -12.83
N GLU A 420 43.60 -0.26 -13.32
CA GLU A 420 43.86 -0.41 -14.76
C GLU A 420 43.25 -1.68 -15.39
N LEU A 421 42.86 -2.67 -14.57
CA LEU A 421 42.32 -3.96 -14.99
C LEU A 421 40.90 -4.18 -14.45
N ALA A 422 40.17 -5.10 -15.09
CA ALA A 422 38.81 -5.45 -14.68
C ALA A 422 38.84 -6.60 -13.66
N TYR A 423 38.51 -6.29 -12.41
CA TYR A 423 38.43 -7.23 -11.28
C TYR A 423 37.00 -7.36 -10.74
N ARG A 424 36.73 -8.40 -9.94
CA ARG A 424 35.41 -8.61 -9.31
C ARG A 424 35.16 -7.70 -8.09
N TYR A 425 36.22 -7.13 -7.53
CA TYR A 425 36.21 -6.19 -6.40
C TYR A 425 37.29 -5.13 -6.65
N CYS A 426 37.10 -3.91 -6.15
CA CYS A 426 37.98 -2.78 -6.39
C CYS A 426 38.98 -2.53 -5.24
N LEU A 427 40.24 -2.21 -5.55
CA LEU A 427 41.24 -1.74 -4.59
C LEU A 427 41.81 -0.34 -4.91
N GLY A 428 41.41 0.28 -6.02
CA GLY A 428 41.95 1.58 -6.43
C GLY A 428 41.57 2.73 -5.49
N GLU A 429 42.38 3.81 -5.50
CA GLU A 429 42.26 5.02 -4.65
C GLU A 429 40.85 5.65 -4.55
N ASN A 430 39.94 5.34 -5.48
CA ASN A 430 38.54 5.74 -5.42
C ASN A 430 37.65 4.50 -5.52
N GLY A 431 36.87 4.26 -4.47
CA GLY A 431 35.90 3.16 -4.43
C GLY A 431 36.47 1.80 -4.05
N ALA A 432 37.60 1.75 -3.34
CA ALA A 432 38.12 0.52 -2.75
C ALA A 432 37.04 -0.19 -1.91
N MET A 433 36.86 -1.48 -2.18
CA MET A 433 35.92 -2.41 -1.53
C MET A 433 34.51 -1.85 -1.37
N SER A 434 33.98 -1.23 -2.43
CA SER A 434 32.73 -0.49 -2.37
C SER A 434 31.48 -1.37 -2.17
N SER A 435 30.48 -0.80 -1.50
CA SER A 435 29.11 -1.34 -1.40
C SER A 435 28.17 -0.84 -2.51
N ALA A 436 28.66 -0.04 -3.47
CA ALA A 436 27.83 0.62 -4.48
C ALA A 436 27.17 -0.34 -5.50
N TYR A 437 27.80 -1.48 -5.80
CA TYR A 437 27.32 -2.47 -6.78
C TYR A 437 26.86 -3.74 -6.05
N PRO A 438 25.58 -3.88 -5.68
CA PRO A 438 25.13 -4.95 -4.79
C PRO A 438 25.27 -6.36 -5.39
N ILE A 439 25.31 -7.37 -4.52
CA ILE A 439 25.01 -8.76 -4.93
C ILE A 439 23.50 -8.86 -5.12
N LYS A 440 23.05 -9.21 -6.33
CA LYS A 440 21.62 -9.34 -6.64
C LYS A 440 21.17 -10.79 -6.47
N VAL A 441 20.13 -10.99 -5.67
CA VAL A 441 19.45 -12.26 -5.43
C VAL A 441 17.99 -12.12 -5.83
N GLN A 442 17.49 -13.01 -6.67
CA GLN A 442 16.11 -13.02 -7.15
C GLN A 442 15.34 -14.23 -6.63
N SER A 443 14.06 -14.04 -6.33
CA SER A 443 13.05 -15.09 -6.18
C SER A 443 11.74 -14.66 -6.82
N SER A 444 10.87 -15.61 -7.14
CA SER A 444 9.55 -15.36 -7.70
C SER A 444 8.52 -16.30 -7.11
N THR A 445 7.25 -15.91 -7.13
CA THR A 445 6.14 -16.79 -6.78
C THR A 445 5.82 -17.75 -7.93
N ILE A 446 5.13 -18.85 -7.62
CA ILE A 446 4.37 -19.57 -8.65
C ILE A 446 3.22 -18.63 -9.12
N PRO A 447 2.83 -18.63 -10.40
CA PRO A 447 1.66 -17.88 -10.84
C PRO A 447 0.38 -18.34 -10.12
N THR A 448 -0.35 -17.40 -9.54
CA THR A 448 -1.58 -17.60 -8.77
C THR A 448 -2.66 -16.59 -9.18
N GLU A 449 -3.89 -16.78 -8.68
CA GLU A 449 -4.99 -15.86 -8.92
C GLU A 449 -5.01 -14.76 -7.84
N MET A 450 -4.35 -13.64 -8.11
CA MET A 450 -4.32 -12.47 -7.23
C MET A 450 -5.36 -11.43 -7.67
N GLN A 451 -6.10 -10.86 -6.71
CA GLN A 451 -7.12 -9.83 -6.94
C GLN A 451 -6.58 -8.46 -6.51
N ILE A 452 -6.78 -7.45 -7.35
CA ILE A 452 -6.33 -6.08 -7.04
C ILE A 452 -7.19 -5.48 -5.91
N SER A 453 -8.44 -5.94 -5.73
CA SER A 453 -9.30 -5.50 -4.62
C SER A 453 -8.69 -5.78 -3.24
N SER A 454 -7.99 -6.91 -3.06
CA SER A 454 -7.32 -7.24 -1.78
C SER A 454 -6.16 -6.31 -1.48
N ILE A 455 -5.38 -5.95 -2.50
CA ILE A 455 -4.23 -5.04 -2.39
C ILE A 455 -4.71 -3.60 -2.14
N LEU A 456 -5.74 -3.15 -2.88
CA LEU A 456 -6.35 -1.83 -2.66
C LEU A 456 -6.99 -1.73 -1.27
N ASN A 457 -7.62 -2.78 -0.76
CA ASN A 457 -8.12 -2.81 0.61
C ASN A 457 -7.00 -2.58 1.65
N GLN A 458 -5.81 -3.18 1.46
CA GLN A 458 -4.66 -2.92 2.33
C GLN A 458 -4.15 -1.47 2.20
N LEU A 459 -4.05 -0.93 0.99
CA LEU A 459 -3.66 0.47 0.77
C LEU A 459 -4.64 1.47 1.40
N ILE A 460 -5.94 1.20 1.32
CA ILE A 460 -7.01 2.04 1.87
C ILE A 460 -7.05 1.98 3.40
N GLN A 461 -6.75 0.83 4.02
CA GLN A 461 -6.60 0.72 5.48
C GLN A 461 -5.43 1.53 6.06
N HIS A 462 -4.48 1.96 5.20
CA HIS A 462 -3.33 2.80 5.54
C HIS A 462 -3.39 4.21 4.88
N ALA A 463 -4.56 4.59 4.34
CA ALA A 463 -4.86 5.95 3.90
C ALA A 463 -5.53 6.76 5.02
N ASP A 464 -5.33 8.08 5.03
CA ASP A 464 -6.12 8.99 5.88
C ASP A 464 -7.46 9.34 5.19
N GLY A 465 -8.50 9.59 5.99
CA GLY A 465 -9.84 10.03 5.53
C GLY A 465 -10.93 8.96 5.51
N ASP A 466 -12.17 9.36 5.21
CA ASP A 466 -13.39 8.55 5.37
C ASP A 466 -13.38 7.25 4.55
N LEU A 467 -12.66 7.23 3.42
CA LEU A 467 -12.47 6.06 2.56
C LEU A 467 -11.83 4.87 3.29
N SER A 468 -10.99 5.12 4.30
CA SER A 468 -10.35 4.08 5.13
C SER A 468 -11.34 3.18 5.88
N THR A 469 -12.60 3.61 5.98
CA THR A 469 -13.67 2.91 6.72
C THR A 469 -14.46 1.91 5.86
N ILE A 470 -14.23 1.84 4.55
CA ILE A 470 -14.92 0.94 3.63
C ILE A 470 -14.23 -0.44 3.59
N ASP A 471 -14.97 -1.51 3.84
CA ASP A 471 -14.49 -2.90 3.68
C ASP A 471 -14.59 -3.36 2.20
N PHE A 472 -13.50 -3.21 1.46
CA PHE A 472 -13.40 -3.68 0.07
C PHE A 472 -13.18 -5.19 -0.05
N SER A 473 -12.95 -5.94 1.04
CA SER A 473 -12.62 -7.37 0.99
C SER A 473 -13.72 -8.27 0.42
N GLN A 474 -14.96 -7.77 0.37
CA GLN A 474 -16.12 -8.47 -0.18
C GLN A 474 -16.47 -8.06 -1.62
N ILE A 475 -15.73 -7.09 -2.19
CA ILE A 475 -15.88 -6.59 -3.55
C ILE A 475 -14.87 -7.31 -4.46
N ASN A 476 -15.34 -7.89 -5.56
CA ASN A 476 -14.47 -8.57 -6.52
C ASN A 476 -13.97 -7.59 -7.61
N ASP A 477 -12.94 -7.99 -8.36
CA ASP A 477 -12.36 -7.15 -9.42
C ASP A 477 -13.36 -6.73 -10.52
N GLU A 478 -14.39 -7.54 -10.83
CA GLU A 478 -15.42 -7.16 -11.83
C GLU A 478 -16.28 -6.02 -11.28
N ASP A 479 -16.77 -6.16 -10.04
CA ASP A 479 -17.53 -5.15 -9.33
C ASP A 479 -16.72 -3.85 -9.15
N LEU A 480 -15.42 -3.96 -8.87
CA LEU A 480 -14.52 -2.81 -8.73
C LEU A 480 -14.25 -2.13 -10.09
N ALA A 481 -14.10 -2.88 -11.17
CA ALA A 481 -13.98 -2.33 -12.53
C ALA A 481 -15.22 -1.54 -12.95
N ILE A 482 -16.41 -1.94 -12.47
CA ILE A 482 -17.66 -1.20 -12.66
C ILE A 482 -17.64 0.11 -11.87
N ILE A 483 -17.21 0.09 -10.61
CA ILE A 483 -17.12 1.30 -9.78
C ILE A 483 -16.14 2.30 -10.42
N MET A 484 -14.94 1.84 -10.80
CA MET A 484 -13.91 2.68 -11.43
C MET A 484 -14.31 3.20 -12.83
N SER A 485 -15.35 2.66 -13.46
CA SER A 485 -15.88 3.22 -14.72
C SER A 485 -16.62 4.56 -14.55
N PHE A 486 -16.98 4.93 -13.32
CA PHE A 486 -17.59 6.23 -13.03
C PHE A 486 -16.95 6.97 -11.85
N LEU A 487 -16.06 6.31 -11.08
CA LEU A 487 -15.37 6.83 -9.90
C LEU A 487 -13.87 7.00 -10.18
N GLY A 488 -13.33 8.18 -9.88
CA GLY A 488 -11.90 8.42 -9.69
C GLY A 488 -11.60 8.60 -8.20
N VAL A 489 -10.47 8.07 -7.73
CA VAL A 489 -10.09 8.11 -6.31
C VAL A 489 -8.63 8.55 -6.15
N GLU A 490 -8.41 9.61 -5.38
CA GLU A 490 -7.12 10.07 -4.86
C GLU A 490 -6.99 9.68 -3.38
N LEU A 491 -5.94 8.91 -3.06
CA LEU A 491 -5.63 8.40 -1.72
C LEU A 491 -4.28 8.94 -1.25
N GLU A 492 -4.21 9.63 -0.11
CA GLU A 492 -2.92 9.91 0.55
C GLU A 492 -2.56 8.71 1.46
N VAL A 493 -1.64 7.87 1.00
CA VAL A 493 -1.18 6.67 1.73
C VAL A 493 0.14 6.96 2.42
N ASN A 494 0.23 6.66 3.73
CA ASN A 494 1.50 6.68 4.45
C ASN A 494 2.29 5.41 4.09
N LEU A 495 3.51 5.54 3.55
CA LEU A 495 4.35 4.40 3.13
C LEU A 495 5.22 3.80 4.25
N ASP A 496 5.11 4.31 5.49
CA ASP A 496 5.87 3.81 6.65
C ASP A 496 5.49 2.35 7.00
N PHE A 497 4.22 1.98 6.81
CA PHE A 497 3.71 0.61 7.05
C PHE A 497 4.45 -0.47 6.25
N ILE A 498 5.02 -0.15 5.09
CA ILE A 498 5.81 -1.10 4.27
C ILE A 498 7.06 -1.56 5.04
N GLN A 499 7.65 -0.68 5.85
CA GLN A 499 8.81 -1.01 6.70
C GLN A 499 8.40 -1.78 7.96
N GLU A 500 7.17 -1.60 8.46
CA GLU A 500 6.66 -2.33 9.63
C GLU A 500 6.44 -3.83 9.38
N PHE A 501 6.27 -4.25 8.12
CA PHE A 501 6.15 -5.67 7.76
C PHE A 501 7.49 -6.40 7.63
N LEU A 502 8.64 -5.72 7.59
CA LEU A 502 9.93 -6.42 7.57
C LEU A 502 10.17 -7.14 8.91
N PRO A 503 10.82 -8.33 8.91
CA PRO A 503 11.20 -9.01 10.15
C PRO A 503 12.06 -8.10 11.05
N SER A 504 11.87 -8.17 12.37
CA SER A 504 12.57 -7.29 13.34
C SER A 504 14.11 -7.36 13.27
N ASP A 505 14.62 -8.49 12.78
CA ASP A 505 16.04 -8.81 12.73
C ASP A 505 16.59 -8.64 11.30
N PHE A 506 15.79 -8.09 10.37
CA PHE A 506 16.18 -7.83 9.00
C PHE A 506 17.05 -6.54 8.92
N PRO A 507 18.14 -6.53 8.13
CA PRO A 507 19.00 -5.35 8.01
C PRO A 507 18.30 -4.11 7.45
N SER A 508 18.95 -2.94 7.57
CA SER A 508 18.41 -1.69 7.02
C SER A 508 18.19 -1.81 5.51
N THR A 509 16.94 -1.59 5.09
CA THR A 509 16.48 -1.91 3.73
C THR A 509 15.72 -0.73 3.12
N ASP A 510 16.15 -0.26 1.95
CA ASP A 510 15.31 0.58 1.09
C ASP A 510 14.41 -0.33 0.25
N ILE A 511 13.09 -0.07 0.24
CA ILE A 511 12.08 -0.93 -0.40
C ILE A 511 11.45 -0.18 -1.58
N SER A 512 11.39 -0.81 -2.75
CA SER A 512 10.66 -0.34 -3.92
C SER A 512 9.60 -1.36 -4.31
N ILE A 513 8.36 -0.92 -4.54
CA ILE A 513 7.25 -1.82 -4.93
C ILE A 513 6.62 -1.27 -6.20
N THR A 514 6.68 -2.06 -7.27
CA THR A 514 6.06 -1.79 -8.56
C THR A 514 4.86 -2.72 -8.74
N ILE A 515 3.65 -2.16 -8.77
CA ILE A 515 2.43 -2.92 -9.06
C ILE A 515 2.00 -2.62 -10.50
N TYR A 516 2.02 -3.60 -11.39
CA TYR A 516 1.45 -3.47 -12.74
C TYR A 516 -0.06 -3.72 -12.68
N LEU A 517 -0.84 -2.78 -13.22
CA LEU A 517 -2.29 -2.73 -13.08
C LEU A 517 -3.02 -3.58 -14.16
N PRO A 518 -4.20 -4.14 -13.84
CA PRO A 518 -5.06 -4.80 -14.84
C PRO A 518 -5.51 -3.84 -15.95
N GLU A 519 -5.77 -4.34 -17.17
CA GLU A 519 -6.19 -3.53 -18.34
C GLU A 519 -7.43 -2.62 -18.13
N TRP A 520 -8.17 -2.78 -17.04
CA TRP A 520 -9.36 -1.98 -16.74
C TRP A 520 -9.08 -0.78 -15.82
N LEU A 521 -7.93 -0.75 -15.12
CA LEU A 521 -7.55 0.26 -14.11
C LEU A 521 -6.28 1.00 -14.54
N GLU A 522 -6.30 2.33 -14.47
CA GLU A 522 -5.17 3.19 -14.77
C GLU A 522 -4.87 4.13 -13.59
N SER A 523 -3.66 4.67 -13.54
CA SER A 523 -3.28 5.77 -12.65
C SER A 523 -3.02 7.04 -13.44
N SER A 524 -3.47 8.20 -12.94
CA SER A 524 -3.28 9.51 -13.59
C SER A 524 -1.80 9.95 -13.73
N GLY A 525 -0.88 9.23 -13.07
CA GLY A 525 0.52 9.58 -12.94
C GLY A 525 1.36 9.44 -14.22
N ALA A 526 2.68 9.51 -14.07
CA ALA A 526 3.61 9.42 -15.19
C ALA A 526 3.66 8.04 -15.88
N THR A 527 3.06 7.01 -15.26
CA THR A 527 3.01 5.62 -15.72
C THR A 527 1.59 5.08 -15.47
N PRO A 528 0.67 5.15 -16.45
CA PRO A 528 -0.72 4.78 -16.21
C PRO A 528 -0.91 3.30 -15.84
N ASP A 529 -0.11 2.43 -16.45
CA ASP A 529 -0.18 0.98 -16.27
C ASP A 529 0.44 0.47 -14.95
N SER A 530 0.95 1.33 -14.05
CA SER A 530 1.72 0.86 -12.88
C SER A 530 1.86 1.84 -11.69
N LEU A 531 1.82 1.31 -10.47
CA LEU A 531 2.02 2.04 -9.21
C LEU A 531 3.45 1.92 -8.65
N VAL A 532 4.15 3.06 -8.69
CA VAL A 532 5.56 3.40 -8.36
C VAL A 532 6.05 3.52 -6.89
N PHE A 533 5.74 2.66 -5.92
CA PHE A 533 6.09 2.94 -4.50
C PHE A 533 7.59 2.85 -4.19
N SER A 534 8.09 3.75 -3.33
CA SER A 534 9.44 3.65 -2.76
C SER A 534 9.51 4.22 -1.35
N SER A 535 9.98 3.40 -0.41
CA SER A 535 10.19 3.74 1.01
C SER A 535 11.67 3.62 1.34
N LYS A 536 12.23 4.63 2.00
CA LYS A 536 13.64 4.64 2.42
C LYS A 536 13.75 4.47 3.92
N SER A 537 14.72 3.69 4.35
CA SER A 537 14.96 3.41 5.78
C SER A 537 15.19 4.71 6.56
N GLY A 538 14.19 5.13 7.35
CA GLY A 538 14.24 6.31 8.22
C GLY A 538 13.70 7.62 7.63
N ASP A 539 13.01 7.59 6.49
CA ASP A 539 12.53 8.78 5.77
C ASP A 539 11.00 8.70 5.53
N SER A 540 10.20 9.26 6.45
CA SER A 540 8.73 9.13 6.43
C SER A 540 8.09 9.85 5.24
N LYS A 541 7.28 9.15 4.45
CA LYS A 541 6.64 9.71 3.25
C LYS A 541 5.21 9.26 3.08
N THR A 542 4.32 10.24 3.00
CA THR A 542 3.00 10.06 2.38
C THR A 542 3.14 10.15 0.86
N ARG A 543 2.20 9.51 0.15
CA ARG A 543 2.11 9.55 -1.31
C ARG A 543 0.67 9.56 -1.76
N ASN A 544 0.33 10.53 -2.61
CA ASN A 544 -0.93 10.55 -3.33
C ASN A 544 -0.92 9.45 -4.41
N ILE A 545 -1.92 8.58 -4.36
CA ILE A 545 -2.22 7.55 -5.34
C ILE A 545 -3.54 7.95 -5.98
N GLU A 546 -3.54 8.27 -7.27
CA GLU A 546 -4.77 8.58 -8.01
C GLU A 546 -5.06 7.43 -8.99
N LEU A 547 -6.28 6.93 -8.96
CA LEU A 547 -6.77 5.75 -9.67
C LEU A 547 -8.08 6.06 -10.38
N GLU A 548 -8.17 5.65 -11.65
CA GLU A 548 -9.37 5.81 -12.49
C GLU A 548 -9.55 4.59 -13.41
N GLY A 549 -10.77 4.36 -13.89
CA GLY A 549 -11.02 3.31 -14.88
C GLY A 549 -10.54 3.72 -16.28
N SER A 550 -9.71 2.88 -16.92
CA SER A 550 -9.26 2.99 -18.32
C SER A 550 -10.37 3.24 -19.37
N ARG A 551 -11.62 2.94 -19.01
CA ARG A 551 -12.81 3.01 -19.87
C ARG A 551 -13.96 3.64 -19.07
N PRO A 552 -13.95 4.97 -18.89
CA PRO A 552 -15.03 5.66 -18.20
C PRO A 552 -16.34 5.53 -19.01
N PHE A 553 -17.47 5.53 -18.29
CA PHE A 553 -18.79 5.47 -18.89
C PHE A 553 -19.12 6.77 -19.66
N ASP A 554 -19.42 6.64 -20.96
CA ASP A 554 -19.82 7.78 -21.81
C ASP A 554 -21.29 8.17 -21.58
N TRP A 555 -21.51 8.96 -20.53
CA TRP A 555 -22.81 9.56 -20.24
C TRP A 555 -23.19 10.70 -21.21
N GLN A 556 -22.31 11.16 -22.12
CA GLN A 556 -22.53 12.37 -22.93
C GLN A 556 -23.34 12.13 -24.20
N HIS A 557 -24.40 11.32 -24.10
CA HIS A 557 -25.30 10.98 -25.20
C HIS A 557 -26.78 11.27 -24.87
N SER A 558 -27.62 11.33 -25.91
CA SER A 558 -29.06 11.60 -25.80
C SER A 558 -29.85 10.31 -25.62
N ILE A 559 -30.87 10.34 -24.76
CA ILE A 559 -31.80 9.22 -24.55
C ILE A 559 -33.19 9.59 -25.08
N CYS A 560 -33.79 8.69 -25.86
CA CYS A 560 -35.14 8.80 -26.41
C CYS A 560 -35.98 7.60 -25.96
N ARG A 561 -37.31 7.77 -25.89
CA ARG A 561 -38.22 6.74 -25.37
C ARG A 561 -38.54 5.63 -26.40
N VAL A 562 -38.54 5.95 -27.69
CA VAL A 562 -38.94 5.09 -28.81
C VAL A 562 -38.07 5.29 -30.05
N SER A 563 -37.54 6.49 -30.27
CA SER A 563 -36.71 6.80 -31.44
C SER A 563 -35.30 6.19 -31.37
N ASP A 564 -35.00 5.34 -32.35
CA ASP A 564 -33.68 4.76 -32.61
C ASP A 564 -33.29 5.02 -34.10
N PRO A 565 -32.20 5.76 -34.38
CA PRO A 565 -31.31 6.43 -33.42
C PRO A 565 -31.98 7.63 -32.74
N CYS A 566 -31.54 7.96 -31.53
CA CYS A 566 -31.97 9.16 -30.82
C CYS A 566 -31.22 10.41 -31.33
N GLU A 567 -31.92 11.29 -32.05
CA GLU A 567 -31.38 12.56 -32.55
C GLU A 567 -31.78 13.73 -31.62
N GLU A 568 -31.04 14.84 -31.62
CA GLU A 568 -31.33 15.99 -30.75
C GLU A 568 -32.73 16.61 -30.99
N ASP A 569 -33.22 16.55 -32.23
CA ASP A 569 -34.54 17.03 -32.66
C ASP A 569 -35.69 16.01 -32.41
N SER A 570 -35.41 14.83 -31.81
CA SER A 570 -36.42 13.80 -31.55
C SER A 570 -37.51 14.30 -30.58
N ILE A 571 -38.77 14.09 -30.95
CA ILE A 571 -39.94 14.58 -30.20
C ILE A 571 -40.16 13.85 -28.86
N ASP A 572 -39.60 12.65 -28.72
CA ASP A 572 -39.63 11.76 -27.56
C ASP A 572 -38.27 11.70 -26.82
N ARG A 573 -37.39 12.68 -27.07
CA ARG A 573 -36.13 12.88 -26.34
C ARG A 573 -36.41 13.10 -24.86
N VAL A 574 -35.94 12.16 -24.05
CA VAL A 574 -36.03 12.16 -22.59
C VAL A 574 -34.92 13.02 -22.01
N CYS A 575 -33.68 12.83 -22.48
CA CYS A 575 -32.49 13.50 -21.96
C CYS A 575 -31.53 13.99 -23.04
N ALA A 576 -30.82 15.06 -22.71
CA ALA A 576 -29.78 15.72 -23.49
C ALA A 576 -28.38 15.19 -23.12
N PRO A 577 -27.39 15.29 -24.02
CA PRO A 577 -26.03 14.80 -23.77
C PRO A 577 -25.31 15.59 -22.66
N THR A 578 -25.81 16.78 -22.30
CA THR A 578 -25.26 17.63 -21.23
C THR A 578 -25.91 17.40 -19.87
N GLN A 579 -26.87 16.48 -19.74
CA GLN A 579 -27.56 16.19 -18.49
C GLN A 579 -26.91 15.00 -17.75
N MET A 580 -26.26 15.29 -16.62
CA MET A 580 -25.69 14.29 -15.73
C MET A 580 -26.79 13.48 -15.01
N THR A 581 -27.82 14.13 -14.48
CA THR A 581 -29.01 13.44 -13.94
C THR A 581 -30.10 13.35 -15.02
N CYS A 582 -30.49 12.12 -15.35
CA CYS A 582 -31.51 11.79 -16.35
C CYS A 582 -32.58 10.88 -15.72
N VAL A 583 -33.77 11.44 -15.57
CA VAL A 583 -34.92 10.80 -14.92
C VAL A 583 -36.18 11.17 -15.71
N SER A 584 -37.13 10.26 -15.86
CA SER A 584 -38.45 10.50 -16.47
C SER A 584 -39.58 9.95 -15.59
N PHE A 585 -40.81 10.35 -15.91
CA PHE A 585 -42.02 9.87 -15.24
C PHE A 585 -42.96 9.24 -16.26
N LEU A 586 -43.38 8.00 -16.03
CA LEU A 586 -44.50 7.36 -16.70
C LEU A 586 -45.71 7.40 -15.76
N VAL A 587 -46.77 8.10 -16.16
CA VAL A 587 -47.99 8.31 -15.38
C VAL A 587 -49.15 7.62 -16.06
N GLU A 588 -49.50 6.42 -15.59
CA GLU A 588 -50.63 5.63 -16.08
C GLU A 588 -51.86 5.93 -15.20
N ILE A 589 -52.94 6.45 -15.80
CA ILE A 589 -54.19 6.80 -15.11
C ILE A 589 -55.35 6.01 -15.72
N GLU A 590 -55.89 5.07 -14.96
CA GLU A 590 -57.13 4.37 -15.31
C GLU A 590 -58.34 5.05 -14.65
N ILE A 591 -59.11 5.80 -15.43
CA ILE A 591 -60.39 6.34 -14.97
C ILE A 591 -61.46 5.25 -15.06
N SER A 592 -61.83 4.70 -13.90
CA SER A 592 -62.80 3.61 -13.77
C SER A 592 -64.25 4.08 -13.91
N LYS A 593 -64.61 5.22 -13.31
CA LYS A 593 -65.97 5.76 -13.34
C LYS A 593 -65.99 7.27 -13.13
N VAL A 594 -66.86 7.97 -13.84
CA VAL A 594 -67.27 9.35 -13.51
C VAL A 594 -68.73 9.35 -13.04
N SER A 595 -69.10 10.24 -12.13
CA SER A 595 -70.47 10.44 -11.62
C SER A 595 -70.72 11.95 -11.44
N VAL A 596 -71.93 12.44 -11.73
CA VAL A 596 -72.28 13.87 -11.56
C VAL A 596 -73.33 14.02 -10.47
N HIS A 597 -73.04 14.81 -9.45
CA HIS A 597 -73.92 15.06 -8.31
C HIS A 597 -74.60 16.44 -8.46
N GLU A 598 -75.65 16.47 -9.28
CA GLU A 598 -76.38 17.70 -9.67
C GLU A 598 -76.84 18.57 -8.49
N LEU A 599 -77.30 17.94 -7.41
CA LEU A 599 -77.79 18.64 -6.21
C LEU A 599 -76.67 19.38 -5.44
N SER A 600 -75.45 18.83 -5.45
CA SER A 600 -74.27 19.35 -4.76
C SER A 600 -73.27 20.05 -5.68
N GLY A 601 -73.64 20.30 -6.95
CA GLY A 601 -72.80 21.02 -7.91
C GLY A 601 -71.42 20.39 -8.13
N SER A 602 -71.26 19.09 -7.90
CA SER A 602 -69.96 18.42 -7.87
C SER A 602 -69.87 17.24 -8.84
N VAL A 603 -68.68 16.97 -9.34
CA VAL A 603 -68.31 15.83 -10.17
C VAL A 603 -67.43 14.90 -9.36
N SER A 604 -67.58 13.60 -9.52
CA SER A 604 -66.74 12.60 -8.87
C SER A 604 -66.12 11.66 -9.90
N VAL A 605 -64.81 11.44 -9.80
CA VAL A 605 -64.01 10.57 -10.67
C VAL A 605 -63.37 9.50 -9.78
N GLU A 606 -63.74 8.24 -9.98
CA GLU A 606 -63.05 7.08 -9.41
C GLU A 606 -61.95 6.66 -10.38
N PHE A 607 -60.70 6.70 -9.94
CA PHE A 607 -59.50 6.39 -10.73
C PHE A 607 -58.54 5.48 -9.95
N THR A 608 -57.69 4.79 -10.71
CA THR A 608 -56.47 4.16 -10.22
C THR A 608 -55.31 4.80 -10.97
N SER A 609 -54.19 5.07 -10.30
CA SER A 609 -52.99 5.62 -10.93
C SER A 609 -51.79 4.76 -10.61
N ASN A 610 -50.86 4.66 -11.56
CA ASN A 610 -49.53 4.12 -11.38
C ASN A 610 -48.53 5.17 -11.89
N ILE A 611 -47.69 5.68 -11.01
CA ILE A 611 -46.67 6.68 -11.30
C ILE A 611 -45.32 5.98 -11.16
N ILE A 612 -44.67 5.74 -12.29
CA ILE A 612 -43.37 5.08 -12.38
C ILE A 612 -42.31 6.14 -12.61
N LEU A 613 -41.36 6.26 -11.68
CA LEU A 613 -40.12 6.98 -11.88
C LEU A 613 -39.16 6.11 -12.68
N GLU A 614 -38.67 6.60 -13.82
CA GLU A 614 -37.69 5.93 -14.68
C GLU A 614 -36.34 6.63 -14.53
N ILE A 615 -35.41 6.05 -13.77
CA ILE A 615 -34.05 6.57 -13.54
C ILE A 615 -33.11 5.95 -14.57
N TYR A 616 -32.58 6.75 -15.48
CA TYR A 616 -31.63 6.31 -16.51
C TYR A 616 -30.19 6.54 -16.05
N ARG A 617 -29.86 7.72 -15.50
CA ARG A 617 -28.55 8.00 -14.89
C ARG A 617 -28.64 9.09 -13.81
N LEU A 618 -27.74 9.07 -12.84
CA LEU A 618 -27.68 10.03 -11.73
C LEU A 618 -26.33 10.73 -11.69
N GLY A 619 -26.33 12.07 -11.80
CA GLY A 619 -25.20 12.91 -11.44
C GLY A 619 -25.26 13.21 -9.95
N LEU A 620 -24.48 12.49 -9.15
CA LEU A 620 -24.34 12.74 -7.72
C LEU A 620 -23.15 13.69 -7.50
N ASP A 621 -23.37 14.72 -6.69
CA ASP A 621 -22.30 15.58 -6.18
C ASP A 621 -22.05 15.14 -4.75
N ILE A 622 -20.96 14.39 -4.52
CA ILE A 622 -20.65 13.79 -3.22
C ILE A 622 -19.45 14.53 -2.62
N GLU A 623 -19.65 15.18 -1.47
CA GLU A 623 -18.61 15.93 -0.76
C GLU A 623 -17.63 15.02 0.03
N ILE A 624 -17.10 13.96 -0.60
CA ILE A 624 -16.01 13.13 -0.03
C ILE A 624 -14.66 13.64 -0.54
N GLU A 625 -13.74 13.92 0.37
CA GLU A 625 -12.37 14.34 0.03
C GLU A 625 -11.63 13.23 -0.74
N GLY A 626 -10.97 13.59 -1.84
CA GLY A 626 -10.25 12.64 -2.70
C GLY A 626 -11.12 11.80 -3.63
N VAL A 627 -12.42 12.07 -3.78
CA VAL A 627 -13.29 11.32 -4.71
C VAL A 627 -13.84 12.22 -5.81
N GLU A 628 -13.63 11.85 -7.07
CA GLU A 628 -14.35 12.42 -8.21
C GLU A 628 -15.37 11.41 -8.73
N MET A 629 -16.62 11.85 -8.91
CA MET A 629 -17.70 10.99 -9.39
C MET A 629 -18.35 11.57 -10.64
N SER A 630 -18.38 10.76 -11.71
CA SER A 630 -19.14 11.04 -12.93
C SER A 630 -20.57 10.48 -12.84
N SER A 631 -21.39 10.69 -13.87
CA SER A 631 -22.79 10.23 -13.85
C SER A 631 -22.89 8.70 -13.81
N ILE A 632 -23.57 8.17 -12.78
CA ILE A 632 -23.79 6.74 -12.60
C ILE A 632 -24.97 6.28 -13.48
N SER A 633 -24.75 5.32 -14.36
CA SER A 633 -25.81 4.74 -15.19
C SER A 633 -26.78 3.85 -14.41
N SER A 634 -27.95 3.56 -14.99
CA SER A 634 -28.92 2.63 -14.42
C SER A 634 -28.31 1.24 -14.18
N ASP A 635 -27.55 0.67 -15.13
CA ASP A 635 -26.90 -0.63 -14.95
C ASP A 635 -25.84 -0.63 -13.84
N ALA A 636 -25.07 0.47 -13.69
CA ALA A 636 -24.15 0.63 -12.58
C ALA A 636 -24.92 0.64 -11.24
N ILE A 637 -26.02 1.39 -11.13
CA ILE A 637 -26.90 1.38 -9.94
C ILE A 637 -27.47 -0.01 -9.68
N ARG A 638 -27.91 -0.76 -10.71
CA ARG A 638 -28.39 -2.16 -10.57
C ARG A 638 -27.29 -3.04 -9.96
N ARG A 639 -26.05 -2.91 -10.43
CA ARG A 639 -24.93 -3.71 -9.93
C ARG A 639 -24.55 -3.31 -8.51
N ILE A 640 -24.47 -2.02 -8.18
CA ILE A 640 -24.23 -1.50 -6.81
C ILE A 640 -25.23 -2.08 -5.80
N LEU A 641 -26.52 -2.08 -6.12
CA LEU A 641 -27.56 -2.65 -5.24
C LEU A 641 -27.39 -4.17 -5.03
N VAL A 642 -26.98 -4.89 -6.08
CA VAL A 642 -26.71 -6.34 -6.03
C VAL A 642 -25.36 -6.68 -5.38
N MET A 643 -24.39 -5.76 -5.37
CA MET A 643 -23.19 -5.87 -4.52
C MET A 643 -23.60 -5.75 -3.05
N GLY A 644 -24.41 -4.74 -2.71
CA GLY A 644 -24.92 -4.51 -1.37
C GLY A 644 -25.74 -5.67 -0.79
N ASP A 645 -26.51 -6.39 -1.62
CA ASP A 645 -27.23 -7.61 -1.22
C ASP A 645 -26.31 -8.76 -0.73
N ARG A 646 -25.00 -8.71 -1.03
CA ARG A 646 -24.02 -9.70 -0.56
C ARG A 646 -23.53 -9.41 0.86
N MET A 647 -23.70 -8.17 1.34
CA MET A 647 -23.19 -7.66 2.62
C MET A 647 -24.33 -7.49 3.62
N GLU A 648 -24.15 -7.95 4.85
CA GLU A 648 -25.17 -7.80 5.90
C GLU A 648 -25.20 -6.33 6.38
N GLY A 649 -26.21 -5.57 5.91
CA GLY A 649 -26.33 -4.13 6.14
C GLY A 649 -26.04 -3.26 4.92
N GLY A 650 -25.92 -3.84 3.71
CA GLY A 650 -25.70 -3.10 2.46
C GLY A 650 -24.23 -2.74 2.23
N LEU A 651 -23.96 -2.06 1.10
CA LEU A 651 -22.59 -1.77 0.64
C LEU A 651 -21.77 -0.89 1.61
N LEU A 652 -22.43 0.03 2.32
CA LEU A 652 -21.80 0.99 3.24
C LEU A 652 -21.82 0.52 4.71
N ALA A 653 -22.13 -0.76 4.96
CA ALA A 653 -22.23 -1.32 6.29
C ALA A 653 -20.94 -1.14 7.11
N ASN A 654 -21.05 -0.48 8.26
CA ASN A 654 -19.96 -0.16 9.19
C ASN A 654 -18.92 0.87 8.68
N SER A 655 -19.17 1.54 7.54
CA SER A 655 -18.40 2.72 7.15
C SER A 655 -18.86 3.97 7.91
N GLU A 656 -18.06 5.03 7.92
CA GLU A 656 -18.44 6.34 8.47
C GLU A 656 -19.18 7.23 7.44
N ILE A 657 -19.36 6.74 6.21
CA ILE A 657 -20.05 7.46 5.12
C ILE A 657 -21.56 7.42 5.34
N GLU A 658 -22.17 8.58 5.62
CA GLU A 658 -23.61 8.69 5.85
C GLU A 658 -24.42 8.56 4.53
N SER A 659 -25.31 7.57 4.47
CA SER A 659 -26.26 7.34 3.36
C SER A 659 -27.63 8.00 3.58
N ALA A 660 -27.66 9.17 4.21
CA ALA A 660 -28.92 9.85 4.56
C ALA A 660 -29.62 10.45 3.32
N ILE A 661 -30.79 9.92 2.97
CA ILE A 661 -31.67 10.51 1.96
C ILE A 661 -32.70 11.42 2.64
N ASP A 662 -32.61 12.72 2.35
CA ASP A 662 -33.65 13.69 2.66
C ASP A 662 -34.65 13.78 1.49
N PHE A 663 -35.92 13.49 1.77
CA PHE A 663 -37.04 13.64 0.83
C PHE A 663 -37.77 14.99 0.97
N GLY A 664 -37.23 15.91 1.78
CA GLY A 664 -37.84 17.19 2.15
C GLY A 664 -39.01 17.06 3.12
N VAL A 665 -39.17 15.88 3.73
CA VAL A 665 -40.35 15.47 4.49
C VAL A 665 -39.94 14.50 5.60
N GLY A 666 -40.26 14.84 6.85
CA GLY A 666 -39.83 14.08 8.03
C GLY A 666 -38.37 14.34 8.40
N GLU A 667 -37.78 13.42 9.16
CA GLU A 667 -36.32 13.35 9.38
C GLU A 667 -35.68 12.55 8.23
N PRO A 668 -34.46 12.89 7.78
CA PRO A 668 -33.73 12.13 6.76
C PRO A 668 -33.63 10.64 7.08
N MET A 669 -33.82 9.80 6.07
CA MET A 669 -33.76 8.34 6.21
C MET A 669 -32.38 7.84 5.81
N ASP A 670 -31.68 7.15 6.71
CA ASP A 670 -30.49 6.40 6.35
C ASP A 670 -30.83 5.24 5.40
N PHE A 671 -30.27 5.26 4.20
CA PHE A 671 -30.58 4.35 3.11
C PHE A 671 -29.53 3.23 2.99
N GLU A 672 -29.90 2.05 3.46
CA GLU A 672 -29.15 0.82 3.21
C GLU A 672 -29.00 0.60 1.69
N VAL A 673 -27.78 0.68 1.16
CA VAL A 673 -27.50 0.46 -0.27
C VAL A 673 -27.62 -1.04 -0.58
N SER A 674 -28.84 -1.53 -0.79
CA SER A 674 -29.21 -2.92 -1.11
C SER A 674 -30.66 -2.99 -1.64
N ASN A 675 -31.09 -4.15 -2.18
CA ASN A 675 -32.52 -4.37 -2.47
C ASN A 675 -33.37 -4.46 -1.19
N VAL A 676 -32.78 -4.82 -0.05
CA VAL A 676 -33.45 -4.78 1.25
C VAL A 676 -33.74 -3.33 1.66
N GLY A 677 -32.79 -2.42 1.43
CA GLY A 677 -32.96 -0.98 1.63
C GLY A 677 -33.98 -0.35 0.70
N LEU A 678 -33.99 -0.69 -0.60
CA LEU A 678 -35.06 -0.25 -1.51
C LEU A 678 -36.46 -0.64 -1.03
N ARG A 679 -36.63 -1.85 -0.48
CA ARG A 679 -37.91 -2.25 0.11
C ARG A 679 -38.23 -1.47 1.39
N LYS A 680 -37.25 -1.27 2.30
CA LYS A 680 -37.44 -0.42 3.49
C LYS A 680 -37.84 1.00 3.12
N LEU A 681 -37.26 1.55 2.05
CA LEU A 681 -37.60 2.87 1.52
C LEU A 681 -39.02 2.89 0.94
N SER A 682 -39.44 1.83 0.25
CA SER A 682 -40.81 1.63 -0.23
C SER A 682 -41.82 1.60 0.92
N ASP A 683 -41.48 0.92 2.02
CA ASP A 683 -42.29 0.88 3.24
C ASP A 683 -42.34 2.28 3.90
N TYR A 684 -41.19 2.94 4.09
CA TYR A 684 -41.10 4.30 4.66
C TYR A 684 -41.89 5.33 3.86
N LEU A 685 -41.74 5.39 2.53
CA LEU A 685 -42.51 6.32 1.69
C LEU A 685 -44.02 6.04 1.76
N THR A 686 -44.43 4.78 1.95
CA THR A 686 -45.84 4.41 2.13
C THR A 686 -46.40 4.88 3.46
N GLU A 687 -45.63 4.79 4.55
CA GLU A 687 -46.04 5.28 5.88
C GLU A 687 -46.00 6.81 5.97
N SER A 688 -44.89 7.41 5.53
CA SER A 688 -44.63 8.86 5.59
C SER A 688 -45.48 9.68 4.63
N TYR A 689 -46.09 9.09 3.58
CA TYR A 689 -46.99 9.80 2.66
C TYR A 689 -48.16 10.48 3.39
N ALA A 690 -48.69 9.87 4.44
CA ALA A 690 -49.78 10.46 5.21
C ALA A 690 -49.33 11.72 5.97
N GLU A 691 -48.08 11.77 6.45
CA GLU A 691 -47.53 12.95 7.13
C GLU A 691 -47.17 14.02 6.10
N MET A 692 -46.48 13.64 5.01
CA MET A 692 -46.20 14.46 3.83
C MET A 692 -47.42 15.27 3.38
N MET A 693 -48.52 14.58 3.11
CA MET A 693 -49.71 15.19 2.52
C MET A 693 -50.54 15.99 3.53
N ASN A 694 -50.31 15.82 4.83
CA ASN A 694 -50.86 16.68 5.88
C ASN A 694 -50.03 17.96 6.07
N ASP A 695 -48.71 17.89 5.98
CA ASP A 695 -47.80 19.05 6.10
C ASP A 695 -47.88 19.98 4.88
N PHE A 696 -48.04 19.44 3.66
CA PHE A 696 -48.40 20.23 2.47
C PHE A 696 -49.81 20.86 2.57
N GLY A 697 -50.70 20.28 3.40
CA GLY A 697 -52.07 20.74 3.61
C GLY A 697 -52.92 20.74 2.34
N ASN A 698 -53.78 21.76 2.20
CA ASN A 698 -54.52 21.96 0.95
C ASN A 698 -53.61 22.64 -0.08
N LEU A 699 -53.31 21.95 -1.18
CA LEU A 699 -52.61 22.51 -2.34
C LEU A 699 -53.45 23.62 -2.95
N ASN A 700 -52.97 24.86 -2.93
CA ASN A 700 -53.61 25.99 -3.61
C ASN A 700 -52.76 26.37 -4.83
N LEU A 701 -53.29 26.18 -6.03
CA LEU A 701 -52.65 26.55 -7.29
C LEU A 701 -53.42 27.72 -7.91
N ASP A 702 -52.71 28.79 -8.28
CA ASP A 702 -53.32 29.95 -8.92
C ASP A 702 -53.51 29.71 -10.44
N SER A 703 -54.28 30.59 -11.08
CA SER A 703 -54.57 30.51 -12.54
C SER A 703 -53.34 30.42 -13.44
N GLN A 704 -52.18 30.91 -12.96
CA GLN A 704 -50.91 30.85 -13.66
C GLN A 704 -50.28 29.45 -13.62
N ASP A 705 -50.53 28.69 -12.55
CA ASP A 705 -49.92 27.39 -12.23
C ASP A 705 -50.75 26.25 -12.83
N ILE A 706 -52.08 26.34 -12.79
CA ILE A 706 -52.97 25.39 -13.48
C ILE A 706 -53.04 25.61 -14.99
N GLY A 707 -52.51 26.75 -15.48
CA GLY A 707 -52.49 27.10 -16.90
C GLY A 707 -53.86 27.44 -17.50
N ILE A 708 -54.86 27.76 -16.67
CA ILE A 708 -56.23 28.10 -17.05
C ILE A 708 -56.57 29.50 -16.50
N GLU A 709 -56.84 30.46 -17.39
CA GLU A 709 -57.05 31.86 -16.99
C GLU A 709 -58.28 32.04 -16.08
N GLY A 710 -58.08 32.75 -14.96
CA GLY A 710 -59.17 33.23 -14.10
C GLY A 710 -59.73 32.23 -13.08
N LEU A 711 -59.11 31.06 -12.89
CA LEU A 711 -59.52 30.05 -11.91
C LEU A 711 -58.38 29.70 -10.96
N SER A 712 -58.67 29.41 -9.69
CA SER A 712 -57.72 28.77 -8.77
C SER A 712 -58.19 27.36 -8.40
N LEU A 713 -57.25 26.49 -8.06
CA LEU A 713 -57.50 25.11 -7.65
C LEU A 713 -57.07 24.90 -6.19
N THR A 714 -57.98 24.44 -5.34
CA THR A 714 -57.69 24.06 -3.97
C THR A 714 -57.90 22.55 -3.82
N ALA A 715 -56.82 21.78 -3.72
CA ALA A 715 -56.83 20.32 -3.67
C ALA A 715 -56.44 19.77 -2.29
N ASP A 716 -57.38 19.07 -1.65
CA ASP A 716 -57.14 18.22 -0.47
C ASP A 716 -56.84 16.79 -0.94
N LEU A 717 -55.59 16.34 -0.75
CA LEU A 717 -55.16 14.98 -1.06
C LEU A 717 -54.80 14.18 0.22
N SER A 718 -55.05 14.72 1.42
CA SER A 718 -54.63 14.16 2.72
C SER A 718 -55.12 12.74 3.01
N SER A 719 -56.08 12.24 2.24
CA SER A 719 -56.61 10.88 2.33
C SER A 719 -56.50 10.08 1.02
N MET A 720 -55.60 10.47 0.12
CA MET A 720 -55.28 9.68 -1.07
C MET A 720 -54.62 8.35 -0.66
N PRO A 721 -55.15 7.18 -1.11
CA PRO A 721 -54.53 5.90 -0.82
C PRO A 721 -53.26 5.74 -1.68
N PHE A 722 -52.09 5.89 -1.07
CA PHE A 722 -50.78 5.77 -1.70
C PHE A 722 -50.07 4.50 -1.22
N GLN A 723 -49.32 3.86 -2.13
CA GLN A 723 -48.40 2.76 -1.82
C GLN A 723 -47.20 2.85 -2.77
N ALA A 724 -45.97 2.82 -2.25
CA ALA A 724 -44.79 2.60 -3.07
C ALA A 724 -44.54 1.08 -3.24
N ASP A 725 -44.09 0.67 -4.43
CA ASP A 725 -43.61 -0.69 -4.72
C ASP A 725 -42.43 -0.60 -5.70
N PHE A 726 -41.21 -0.75 -5.19
CA PHE A 726 -39.97 -0.61 -5.95
C PHE A 726 -39.43 -1.93 -6.53
N GLY A 727 -40.13 -3.04 -6.30
CA GLY A 727 -39.73 -4.36 -6.80
C GLY A 727 -38.39 -4.85 -6.25
N VAL A 728 -37.74 -5.76 -7.00
CA VAL A 728 -36.37 -6.21 -6.75
C VAL A 728 -35.56 -5.95 -8.01
N VAL A 729 -34.44 -5.26 -7.85
CA VAL A 729 -33.50 -4.93 -8.91
C VAL A 729 -32.53 -6.10 -9.10
N THR A 730 -32.33 -6.50 -10.35
CA THR A 730 -31.36 -7.51 -10.76
C THR A 730 -30.40 -6.94 -11.79
N VAL A 731 -29.21 -7.56 -11.91
CA VAL A 731 -28.22 -7.21 -12.95
C VAL A 731 -28.80 -7.51 -14.35
N GLY A 732 -28.56 -6.62 -15.32
CA GLY A 732 -28.94 -6.83 -16.72
C GLY A 732 -28.11 -7.94 -17.39
N GLU A 733 -28.56 -8.45 -18.54
CA GLU A 733 -27.90 -9.56 -19.25
C GLU A 733 -26.62 -9.14 -20.03
N GLY A 734 -26.11 -7.92 -19.82
CA GLY A 734 -24.98 -7.32 -20.52
C GLY A 734 -23.66 -7.27 -19.72
N PRO A 735 -22.50 -7.47 -20.39
CA PRO A 735 -21.18 -7.25 -19.77
C PRO A 735 -20.74 -5.77 -19.78
N PHE A 736 -21.47 -4.91 -20.50
CA PHE A 736 -21.24 -3.47 -20.55
C PHE A 736 -22.25 -2.75 -19.67
N ILE A 737 -21.83 -1.59 -19.17
CA ILE A 737 -22.66 -0.68 -18.37
C ILE A 737 -23.35 0.29 -19.34
N GLY A 738 -24.68 0.32 -19.34
CA GLY A 738 -25.47 1.31 -20.05
C GLY A 738 -26.46 2.04 -19.14
N ASP A 739 -27.08 3.08 -19.67
CA ASP A 739 -28.24 3.78 -19.09
C ASP A 739 -29.53 3.58 -19.92
N GLU A 740 -29.50 2.85 -21.04
CA GLU A 740 -30.67 2.64 -21.93
C GLU A 740 -31.88 2.00 -21.22
N GLU A 741 -31.66 1.09 -20.26
CA GLU A 741 -32.72 0.44 -19.49
C GLU A 741 -32.91 1.07 -18.09
N PRO A 742 -33.95 1.90 -17.86
CA PRO A 742 -34.08 2.63 -16.61
C PRO A 742 -34.44 1.73 -15.41
N ILE A 743 -33.99 2.13 -14.23
CA ILE A 743 -34.53 1.62 -12.95
C ILE A 743 -35.92 2.21 -12.77
N ARG A 744 -36.90 1.35 -12.46
CA ARG A 744 -38.31 1.71 -12.35
C ARG A 744 -38.77 1.63 -10.90
N LEU A 745 -39.03 2.78 -10.30
CA LEU A 745 -39.61 2.89 -8.96
C LEU A 745 -41.10 3.24 -9.11
N ALA A 746 -41.99 2.28 -8.82
CA ALA A 746 -43.43 2.47 -9.01
C ALA A 746 -44.11 2.96 -7.71
N THR A 747 -45.08 3.84 -7.88
CA THR A 747 -45.98 4.28 -6.81
C THR A 747 -47.42 4.21 -7.30
N LYS A 748 -48.30 3.65 -6.47
CA LYS A 748 -49.63 3.24 -6.86
C LYS A 748 -50.70 3.93 -6.02
N VAL A 749 -51.74 4.39 -6.70
CA VAL A 749 -52.91 5.04 -6.10
C VAL A 749 -54.15 4.21 -6.42
N ASP A 750 -54.62 3.42 -5.46
CA ASP A 750 -55.67 2.43 -5.68
C ASP A 750 -57.08 2.93 -5.34
N ASN A 751 -57.99 2.89 -6.32
CA ASN A 751 -59.43 3.20 -6.15
C ASN A 751 -59.71 4.59 -5.51
N ALA A 752 -58.86 5.58 -5.79
CA ALA A 752 -59.05 6.94 -5.31
C ALA A 752 -60.30 7.58 -5.92
N LYS A 753 -61.05 8.33 -5.11
CA LYS A 753 -62.21 9.11 -5.56
C LYS A 753 -61.90 10.60 -5.49
N LEU A 754 -61.55 11.18 -6.62
CA LEU A 754 -61.47 12.63 -6.84
C LEU A 754 -62.89 13.21 -6.81
N THR A 755 -63.11 14.28 -6.05
CA THR A 755 -64.36 15.05 -6.06
C THR A 755 -64.05 16.49 -6.39
N ILE A 756 -64.55 16.96 -7.53
CA ILE A 756 -64.38 18.33 -8.03
C ILE A 756 -65.66 19.10 -7.75
N SER A 757 -65.56 20.25 -7.10
CA SER A 757 -66.69 21.13 -6.78
C SER A 757 -66.32 22.58 -7.05
N LEU A 758 -67.27 23.37 -7.56
CA LEU A 758 -67.02 24.75 -7.97
C LEU A 758 -67.63 25.74 -6.98
N ARG A 759 -66.82 26.65 -6.47
CA ARG A 759 -67.22 27.69 -5.50
C ARG A 759 -66.78 29.07 -5.99
N GLN A 760 -67.70 29.75 -6.68
CA GLN A 760 -67.41 31.03 -7.35
C GLN A 760 -66.29 30.84 -8.38
N ASP A 761 -65.13 31.46 -8.18
CA ASP A 761 -63.97 31.40 -9.09
C ASP A 761 -62.89 30.39 -8.59
N GLU A 762 -63.20 29.62 -7.55
CA GLU A 762 -62.35 28.61 -6.91
C GLU A 762 -62.88 27.19 -7.25
N ILE A 763 -62.01 26.32 -7.76
CA ILE A 763 -62.27 24.90 -7.97
C ILE A 763 -61.73 24.14 -6.77
N ILE A 764 -62.61 23.62 -5.92
CA ILE A 764 -62.25 22.81 -4.76
C ILE A 764 -62.27 21.33 -5.16
N VAL A 765 -61.10 20.71 -5.05
CA VAL A 765 -60.86 19.29 -5.30
C VAL A 765 -60.58 18.59 -3.96
N GLY A 766 -61.16 17.40 -3.78
CA GLY A 766 -60.86 16.54 -2.64
C GLY A 766 -60.75 15.08 -3.08
N VAL A 767 -59.63 14.43 -2.77
CA VAL A 767 -59.45 12.98 -2.95
C VAL A 767 -59.82 12.29 -1.64
N ASN A 768 -60.69 11.28 -1.69
CA ASN A 768 -61.16 10.58 -0.50
C ASN A 768 -61.33 9.06 -0.74
N PRO A 769 -61.05 8.20 0.25
CA PRO A 769 -61.36 6.78 0.19
C PRO A 769 -62.85 6.57 0.50
N ARG A 770 -63.68 6.49 -0.55
CA ARG A 770 -65.13 6.17 -0.54
C ARG A 770 -65.92 6.59 0.73
N SER A 771 -66.25 7.87 0.85
CA SER A 771 -67.16 8.40 1.90
C SER A 771 -68.32 9.27 1.34
N LEU A 772 -69.18 9.80 2.22
CA LEU A 772 -70.58 10.18 1.94
C LEU A 772 -70.88 11.70 2.07
N VAL A 773 -71.23 12.36 0.96
CA VAL A 773 -72.13 13.55 0.76
C VAL A 773 -72.16 14.69 1.80
N VAL A 774 -71.87 15.95 1.36
CA VAL A 774 -72.60 17.22 1.68
C VAL A 774 -72.44 18.23 0.50
N MET A 775 -73.29 19.28 0.41
CA MET A 775 -73.51 20.17 -0.75
C MET A 775 -72.94 21.59 -0.62
N PRO A 776 -72.63 22.28 -1.74
CA PRO A 776 -73.31 23.54 -2.08
C PRO A 776 -73.66 23.67 -3.58
N SER A 777 -74.27 24.79 -4.03
CA SER A 777 -75.00 24.85 -5.31
C SER A 777 -74.71 26.06 -6.22
N VAL A 778 -74.93 25.85 -7.53
CA VAL A 778 -75.11 26.84 -8.63
C VAL A 778 -73.94 27.79 -8.96
N VAL A 779 -72.93 27.28 -9.69
CA VAL A 779 -71.98 28.13 -10.48
C VAL A 779 -71.66 27.58 -11.89
N MET A 780 -72.04 26.33 -12.23
CA MET A 780 -71.59 25.61 -13.44
C MET A 780 -71.90 26.25 -14.83
N SER A 781 -72.68 27.34 -14.90
CA SER A 781 -73.17 27.93 -16.17
C SER A 781 -72.35 29.09 -16.73
N SER A 782 -71.25 29.50 -16.08
CA SER A 782 -70.40 30.62 -16.51
C SER A 782 -69.03 30.22 -17.06
N ILE A 783 -68.66 28.93 -16.96
CA ILE A 783 -67.31 28.43 -17.28
C ILE A 783 -67.33 27.43 -18.44
N PHE A 784 -68.35 26.58 -18.51
CA PHE A 784 -68.49 25.64 -19.64
C PHE A 784 -69.14 26.32 -20.86
N PRO A 785 -68.58 26.14 -22.07
CA PRO A 785 -69.19 26.66 -23.29
C PRO A 785 -70.56 26.02 -23.54
N SER A 786 -71.42 26.72 -24.30
CA SER A 786 -72.79 26.29 -24.56
C SER A 786 -72.79 24.92 -25.25
N PRO A 787 -73.34 23.86 -24.64
CA PRO A 787 -73.12 22.49 -25.11
C PRO A 787 -73.84 22.22 -26.43
N ILE A 788 -73.17 21.50 -27.31
CA ILE A 788 -73.65 21.09 -28.63
C ILE A 788 -74.26 19.69 -28.52
N LEU A 789 -75.46 19.51 -29.05
CA LEU A 789 -76.14 18.20 -29.10
C LEU A 789 -75.62 17.40 -30.30
N THR A 790 -75.08 16.20 -30.07
CA THR A 790 -74.69 15.24 -31.11
C THR A 790 -75.64 14.03 -31.13
N ASP A 791 -75.55 13.21 -32.18
CA ASP A 791 -76.30 11.94 -32.25
C ASP A 791 -75.86 10.93 -31.17
N SER A 792 -74.68 11.10 -30.58
CA SER A 792 -74.08 10.17 -29.60
C SER A 792 -74.09 10.70 -28.16
N GLY A 793 -74.14 12.03 -27.96
CA GLY A 793 -74.02 12.64 -26.65
C GLY A 793 -74.11 14.18 -26.64
N LEU A 794 -73.65 14.74 -25.53
CA LEU A 794 -73.48 16.16 -25.29
C LEU A 794 -72.00 16.51 -25.54
N LEU A 795 -71.71 17.25 -26.60
CA LEU A 795 -70.37 17.76 -26.89
C LEU A 795 -70.16 19.11 -26.19
N LEU A 796 -69.10 19.19 -25.39
CA LEU A 796 -68.53 20.45 -24.91
C LEU A 796 -67.46 20.86 -25.93
N ASP A 797 -67.73 21.93 -26.67
CA ASP A 797 -66.82 22.45 -27.70
C ASP A 797 -65.56 23.02 -27.02
N GLY A 798 -64.39 22.50 -27.41
CA GLY A 798 -63.12 22.83 -26.78
C GLY A 798 -62.48 24.13 -27.25
N SER A 799 -63.08 24.85 -28.21
CA SER A 799 -62.45 26.04 -28.82
C SER A 799 -62.01 27.13 -27.83
N ASP A 800 -62.70 27.22 -26.69
CA ASP A 800 -62.46 28.20 -25.63
C ASP A 800 -61.68 27.60 -24.42
N ILE A 801 -61.41 26.28 -24.42
CA ILE A 801 -60.72 25.56 -23.35
C ILE A 801 -59.25 25.34 -23.76
N ARG A 802 -58.41 26.32 -23.42
CA ARG A 802 -56.95 26.25 -23.64
C ARG A 802 -56.25 26.10 -22.30
N GLN A 803 -55.36 25.12 -22.19
CA GLN A 803 -54.52 24.91 -21.01
C GLN A 803 -53.04 25.02 -21.43
N ARG A 804 -52.28 25.85 -20.71
CA ARG A 804 -50.81 25.91 -20.87
C ARG A 804 -50.17 24.84 -19.99
N VAL A 805 -49.40 23.95 -20.58
CA VAL A 805 -48.58 22.96 -19.87
C VAL A 805 -47.13 23.42 -19.87
N THR A 806 -46.55 23.63 -18.69
CA THR A 806 -45.13 23.95 -18.51
C THR A 806 -44.30 22.68 -18.32
N PRO A 807 -43.01 22.67 -18.74
CA PRO A 807 -42.08 21.58 -18.42
C PRO A 807 -41.82 21.42 -16.92
N LEU A 808 -41.28 20.26 -16.55
CA LEU A 808 -40.82 19.98 -15.19
C LEU A 808 -39.34 20.31 -15.04
N MET A 809 -39.01 21.16 -14.07
CA MET A 809 -37.64 21.42 -13.63
C MET A 809 -37.63 21.63 -12.12
N GLU A 810 -36.94 20.76 -11.41
CA GLU A 810 -36.87 20.72 -9.94
C GLU A 810 -35.41 20.59 -9.48
N HIS A 811 -35.06 21.22 -8.36
CA HIS A 811 -33.74 21.09 -7.76
C HIS A 811 -33.81 20.11 -6.59
N THR A 812 -33.11 18.99 -6.70
CA THR A 812 -33.06 17.93 -5.68
C THR A 812 -31.65 17.76 -5.13
N SER A 813 -31.52 17.01 -4.03
CA SER A 813 -30.24 16.51 -3.52
C SER A 813 -29.48 15.66 -4.56
N PHE A 814 -30.18 15.03 -5.50
CA PHE A 814 -29.62 14.24 -6.61
C PHE A 814 -29.40 15.07 -7.89
N GLY A 815 -29.19 16.38 -7.73
CA GLY A 815 -29.01 17.34 -8.81
C GLY A 815 -30.31 17.92 -9.37
N THR A 816 -30.20 18.60 -10.51
CA THR A 816 -31.34 19.31 -11.14
C THR A 816 -32.06 18.42 -12.14
N ILE A 817 -33.25 17.95 -11.78
CA ILE A 817 -34.11 17.16 -12.65
C ILE A 817 -34.78 18.11 -13.65
N LYS A 818 -34.52 17.94 -14.96
CA LYS A 818 -35.21 18.66 -16.05
C LYS A 818 -35.81 17.64 -17.00
N THR A 819 -37.11 17.41 -16.95
CA THR A 819 -37.73 16.22 -17.54
C THR A 819 -39.10 16.45 -18.17
N SER A 820 -39.52 15.49 -18.99
CA SER A 820 -40.89 15.30 -19.44
C SER A 820 -41.52 14.11 -18.69
N ALA A 821 -42.79 14.26 -18.32
CA ALA A 821 -43.64 13.13 -17.94
C ALA A 821 -44.41 12.62 -19.16
N PHE A 822 -44.47 11.31 -19.34
CA PHE A 822 -45.33 10.65 -20.32
C PHE A 822 -46.60 10.17 -19.62
N ILE A 823 -47.75 10.69 -20.05
CA ILE A 823 -49.04 10.46 -19.42
C ILE A 823 -49.89 9.54 -20.31
N GLU A 824 -50.24 8.37 -19.79
CA GLU A 824 -51.21 7.45 -20.40
C GLU A 824 -52.54 7.50 -19.64
N MET A 825 -53.61 7.98 -20.27
CA MET A 825 -54.93 8.07 -19.63
C MET A 825 -55.98 7.20 -20.32
N LEU A 826 -56.44 6.15 -19.64
CA LEU A 826 -57.44 5.21 -20.13
C LEU A 826 -58.86 5.60 -19.66
N LEU A 827 -59.61 6.22 -20.57
CA LEU A 827 -60.92 6.81 -20.30
C LEU A 827 -62.05 5.76 -20.16
N PRO A 828 -63.13 6.05 -19.42
CA PRO A 828 -64.29 5.17 -19.31
C PRO A 828 -65.20 5.32 -20.54
N GLN A 829 -65.93 4.25 -20.91
CA GLN A 829 -66.85 4.24 -22.08
C GLN A 829 -67.91 5.36 -22.10
N SER A 830 -68.17 6.01 -20.96
CA SER A 830 -69.18 7.07 -20.82
C SER A 830 -68.75 8.44 -21.33
N ILE A 831 -67.43 8.68 -21.44
CA ILE A 831 -66.80 9.96 -21.78
C ILE A 831 -65.85 9.73 -22.96
N ARG A 832 -65.87 10.62 -23.94
CA ARG A 832 -65.05 10.54 -25.14
C ARG A 832 -64.37 11.87 -25.42
N ILE A 833 -63.05 11.88 -25.62
CA ILE A 833 -62.35 13.04 -26.17
C ILE A 833 -62.51 12.99 -27.70
N THR A 834 -62.98 14.10 -28.27
CA THR A 834 -63.32 14.21 -29.70
C THR A 834 -62.29 14.99 -30.50
N SER A 835 -61.61 15.94 -29.85
CA SER A 835 -60.36 16.53 -30.30
C SER A 835 -59.45 16.75 -29.09
N PHE A 836 -58.16 16.53 -29.27
CA PHE A 836 -57.10 16.98 -28.38
C PHE A 836 -55.99 17.44 -29.31
N ASP A 837 -55.72 18.74 -29.32
CA ASP A 837 -54.75 19.39 -30.20
C ASP A 837 -53.65 20.00 -29.33
N SER A 838 -52.39 19.76 -29.69
CA SER A 838 -51.19 20.22 -28.99
C SER A 838 -50.40 21.09 -29.96
N GLU A 839 -50.06 22.31 -29.56
CA GLU A 839 -49.30 23.24 -30.41
C GLU A 839 -47.93 22.67 -30.83
N LYS A 840 -47.36 21.79 -30.00
CA LYS A 840 -46.12 21.04 -30.28
C LYS A 840 -46.32 19.64 -30.85
N GLY A 841 -47.57 19.15 -31.01
CA GLY A 841 -47.86 17.82 -31.53
C GLY A 841 -47.53 16.66 -30.58
N LEU A 842 -47.49 16.92 -29.26
CA LEU A 842 -47.06 15.97 -28.22
C LEU A 842 -48.17 15.00 -27.75
N ALA A 843 -49.26 14.87 -28.50
CA ALA A 843 -50.46 14.16 -28.09
C ALA A 843 -50.98 13.19 -29.15
N GLU A 844 -51.38 11.99 -28.75
CA GLU A 844 -52.08 11.03 -29.60
C GLU A 844 -53.32 10.46 -28.90
N ILE A 845 -54.39 10.21 -29.67
CA ILE A 845 -55.59 9.51 -29.19
C ILE A 845 -55.71 8.19 -29.93
N THR A 846 -55.58 7.08 -29.22
CA THR A 846 -55.79 5.73 -29.75
C THR A 846 -57.04 5.08 -29.13
N ASN A 847 -57.57 4.04 -29.79
CA ASN A 847 -58.71 3.29 -29.28
C ASN A 847 -58.25 1.92 -28.76
N SER A 848 -58.44 1.68 -27.46
CA SER A 848 -58.15 0.40 -26.81
C SER A 848 -59.47 -0.33 -26.56
N GLY A 849 -59.91 -1.10 -27.56
CA GLY A 849 -61.21 -1.76 -27.56
C GLY A 849 -62.37 -0.76 -27.60
N ASP A 850 -63.27 -0.83 -26.62
CA ASP A 850 -64.40 0.10 -26.44
C ASP A 850 -64.01 1.37 -25.64
N ARG A 851 -62.74 1.53 -25.22
CA ARG A 851 -62.23 2.67 -24.44
C ARG A 851 -61.24 3.48 -25.27
N GLN A 852 -61.07 4.75 -24.92
CA GLN A 852 -60.02 5.60 -25.48
C GLN A 852 -58.80 5.64 -24.57
N LEU A 853 -57.62 5.56 -25.19
CA LEU A 853 -56.34 5.83 -24.55
C LEU A 853 -55.82 7.16 -25.11
N LEU A 854 -55.64 8.13 -24.23
CA LEU A 854 -54.93 9.38 -24.51
C LEU A 854 -53.49 9.20 -24.08
N THR A 855 -52.53 9.41 -24.98
CA THR A 855 -51.10 9.49 -24.66
C THR A 855 -50.65 10.93 -24.86
N TYR A 856 -49.97 11.49 -23.86
CA TYR A 856 -49.47 12.86 -23.89
C TYR A 856 -48.08 12.96 -23.27
N THR A 857 -47.11 13.46 -24.04
CA THR A 857 -45.78 13.78 -23.55
C THR A 857 -45.78 15.23 -23.06
N MET A 858 -45.46 15.48 -21.80
CA MET A 858 -45.24 16.86 -21.33
C MET A 858 -44.05 17.46 -22.08
N PRO A 859 -44.07 18.77 -22.40
CA PRO A 859 -42.93 19.42 -23.01
C PRO A 859 -41.71 19.42 -22.06
N SER A 860 -40.51 19.38 -22.61
CA SER A 860 -39.25 19.43 -21.86
C SER A 860 -38.56 20.80 -21.96
N CYS A 861 -37.60 21.06 -21.08
CA CYS A 861 -36.75 22.26 -21.10
C CYS A 861 -35.26 21.92 -20.93
N LEU A 862 -34.79 20.86 -21.57
CA LEU A 862 -33.49 20.22 -21.31
C LEU A 862 -32.28 21.18 -21.42
N GLU A 863 -32.37 22.17 -22.31
CA GLU A 863 -31.34 23.20 -22.56
C GLU A 863 -31.40 24.41 -21.60
N ALA A 864 -32.47 24.58 -20.82
CA ALA A 864 -32.64 25.76 -19.96
C ALA A 864 -31.77 25.68 -18.70
N GLU A 865 -31.07 26.76 -18.35
CA GLU A 865 -30.24 26.80 -17.12
C GLU A 865 -31.05 27.18 -15.87
N THR A 866 -32.16 27.92 -16.04
CA THR A 866 -32.97 28.45 -14.93
C THR A 866 -34.46 28.22 -15.11
N TRP A 867 -35.21 28.16 -14.00
CA TRP A 867 -36.67 28.03 -14.04
C TRP A 867 -37.37 29.12 -14.88
N ASN A 868 -36.88 30.36 -14.86
CA ASN A 868 -37.43 31.45 -15.67
C ASN A 868 -37.31 31.18 -17.19
N GLU A 869 -36.25 30.50 -17.61
CA GLU A 869 -36.05 30.08 -19.00
C GLU A 869 -36.87 28.82 -19.31
N CYS A 870 -36.89 27.84 -18.39
CA CYS A 870 -37.68 26.62 -18.52
C CYS A 870 -39.20 26.89 -18.64
N SER A 871 -39.73 27.82 -17.85
CA SER A 871 -41.16 28.20 -17.82
C SER A 871 -41.59 29.19 -18.92
N THR A 872 -40.67 29.63 -19.78
CA THR A 872 -40.97 30.56 -20.87
C THR A 872 -41.86 29.92 -21.94
N ASN A 873 -42.73 30.71 -22.59
CA ASN A 873 -43.68 30.27 -23.63
C ASN A 873 -43.09 29.46 -24.81
N ARG A 874 -41.77 29.53 -25.04
CA ARG A 874 -41.05 28.70 -26.03
C ARG A 874 -41.01 27.22 -25.61
N ASN A 875 -40.91 26.98 -24.31
CA ASN A 875 -40.70 25.67 -23.73
C ASN A 875 -42.03 25.04 -23.27
N SER A 876 -43.03 25.81 -22.87
CA SER A 876 -44.40 25.30 -22.66
C SER A 876 -45.07 24.78 -23.95
N ASP A 877 -46.13 23.99 -23.78
CA ASP A 877 -47.09 23.59 -24.82
C ASP A 877 -48.48 24.18 -24.49
N ILE A 878 -49.35 24.33 -25.48
CA ILE A 878 -50.74 24.73 -25.28
C ILE A 878 -51.65 23.65 -25.85
N ILE A 879 -52.37 22.97 -24.96
CA ILE A 879 -53.33 21.93 -25.30
C ILE A 879 -54.76 22.51 -25.38
N THR A 880 -55.53 22.04 -26.35
CA THR A 880 -56.93 22.42 -26.57
C THR A 880 -57.76 21.15 -26.78
N TYR A 881 -58.80 20.91 -25.96
CA TYR A 881 -59.51 19.63 -25.96
C TYR A 881 -61.04 19.76 -25.88
N SER A 882 -61.74 18.89 -26.61
CA SER A 882 -63.22 18.84 -26.69
C SER A 882 -63.76 17.52 -26.14
N VAL A 883 -64.65 17.59 -25.15
CA VAL A 883 -65.18 16.41 -24.42
C VAL A 883 -66.63 16.14 -24.81
N GLU A 884 -66.93 14.90 -25.21
CA GLU A 884 -68.28 14.41 -25.48
C GLU A 884 -68.74 13.44 -24.39
N ILE A 885 -69.90 13.73 -23.80
CA ILE A 885 -70.53 12.94 -22.74
C ILE A 885 -71.69 12.13 -23.34
N SER A 886 -71.62 10.80 -23.29
CA SER A 886 -72.60 9.94 -23.97
C SER A 886 -74.04 10.07 -23.45
N TRP A 887 -75.04 9.89 -24.33
CA TRP A 887 -76.45 9.93 -23.91
C TRP A 887 -76.82 8.83 -22.90
N ARG A 888 -76.15 7.67 -22.95
CA ARG A 888 -76.35 6.58 -21.98
C ARG A 888 -75.97 7.01 -20.56
N PHE A 889 -74.90 7.78 -20.42
CA PHE A 889 -74.45 8.33 -19.14
C PHE A 889 -75.45 9.35 -18.60
N LEU A 890 -75.79 10.37 -19.39
CA LEU A 890 -76.68 11.46 -18.96
C LEU A 890 -78.09 10.97 -18.63
N ILE A 891 -78.64 10.02 -19.40
CA ILE A 891 -79.92 9.39 -19.06
C ILE A 891 -79.78 8.55 -17.79
N GLY A 892 -78.68 7.80 -17.62
CA GLY A 892 -78.41 6.97 -16.45
C GLY A 892 -78.46 7.74 -15.13
N GLU A 893 -77.75 8.86 -15.05
CA GLU A 893 -77.74 9.74 -13.85
C GLU A 893 -79.09 10.46 -13.64
N LEU A 894 -79.85 10.75 -14.71
CA LEU A 894 -81.17 11.41 -14.61
C LEU A 894 -82.34 10.46 -14.26
N VAL A 895 -82.23 9.15 -14.49
CA VAL A 895 -83.30 8.17 -14.25
C VAL A 895 -83.88 8.22 -12.81
N PRO A 896 -83.09 8.32 -11.72
CA PRO A 896 -83.63 8.41 -10.36
C PRO A 896 -84.54 9.62 -10.16
N TYR A 897 -84.15 10.78 -10.71
CA TYR A 897 -84.91 12.02 -10.60
C TYR A 897 -86.18 11.99 -11.45
N ILE A 898 -86.09 11.46 -12.69
CA ILE A 898 -87.26 11.23 -13.56
C ILE A 898 -88.25 10.28 -12.87
N PHE A 899 -87.76 9.21 -12.22
CA PHE A 899 -88.59 8.28 -11.45
C PHE A 899 -89.27 8.98 -10.26
N LEU A 900 -88.52 9.78 -9.48
CA LEU A 900 -89.05 10.56 -8.36
C LEU A 900 -90.15 11.56 -8.82
N ILE A 901 -89.93 12.24 -9.95
CA ILE A 901 -90.90 13.13 -10.58
C ILE A 901 -92.15 12.35 -11.00
N ILE A 902 -92.01 11.21 -11.69
CA ILE A 902 -93.14 10.34 -12.08
C ILE A 902 -93.92 9.84 -10.85
N VAL A 903 -93.25 9.43 -9.78
CA VAL A 903 -93.88 9.04 -8.49
C VAL A 903 -94.61 10.22 -7.86
N SER A 904 -94.02 11.42 -7.85
CA SER A 904 -94.66 12.62 -7.31
C SER A 904 -95.91 13.03 -8.11
N ILE A 905 -95.85 12.97 -9.45
CA ILE A 905 -96.95 13.30 -10.36
C ILE A 905 -98.07 12.26 -10.22
N THR A 906 -97.75 10.96 -10.15
CA THR A 906 -98.76 9.92 -9.94
C THR A 906 -99.41 10.03 -8.56
N LEU A 907 -98.68 10.41 -7.50
CA LEU A 907 -99.23 10.79 -6.19
C LEU A 907 -100.10 12.05 -6.23
N MET A 908 -99.70 13.09 -6.98
CA MET A 908 -100.46 14.33 -7.12
C MET A 908 -101.77 14.09 -7.89
N VAL A 909 -101.70 13.32 -8.98
CA VAL A 909 -102.85 12.89 -9.79
C VAL A 909 -103.76 11.95 -8.98
N SER A 910 -103.21 11.04 -8.16
CA SER A 910 -104.04 10.19 -7.29
C SER A 910 -104.74 11.00 -6.19
N ARG A 911 -104.05 11.97 -5.55
CA ARG A 911 -104.64 12.94 -4.61
C ARG A 911 -105.72 13.81 -5.27
N MET A 912 -105.50 14.29 -6.49
CA MET A 912 -106.53 15.03 -7.26
C MET A 912 -107.72 14.15 -7.61
N ARG A 913 -107.50 12.90 -8.05
CA ARG A 913 -108.58 11.93 -8.33
C ARG A 913 -109.35 11.58 -7.06
N ARG A 914 -108.68 11.46 -5.91
CA ARG A 914 -109.28 11.21 -4.60
C ARG A 914 -110.15 12.39 -4.15
N LYS A 915 -109.64 13.64 -4.18
CA LYS A 915 -110.45 14.85 -3.92
C LYS A 915 -111.62 15.02 -4.90
N ARG A 916 -111.49 14.61 -6.17
CA ARG A 916 -112.60 14.59 -7.14
C ARG A 916 -113.62 13.48 -6.86
N ARG A 917 -113.21 12.32 -6.33
CA ARG A 917 -114.12 11.26 -5.86
C ARG A 917 -114.89 11.68 -4.61
N GLU A 918 -114.21 12.30 -3.64
CA GLU A 918 -114.82 12.88 -2.44
C GLU A 918 -115.86 13.96 -2.81
N LYS A 919 -115.54 14.88 -3.73
CA LYS A 919 -116.52 15.85 -4.26
C LYS A 919 -117.69 15.21 -5.01
N LYS A 920 -117.47 14.13 -5.75
CA LYS A 920 -118.56 13.38 -6.40
C LYS A 920 -119.44 12.62 -5.40
N GLN A 921 -118.87 12.08 -4.32
CA GLN A 921 -119.65 11.48 -3.24
C GLN A 921 -120.50 12.52 -2.51
N ALA A 922 -119.98 13.73 -2.26
CA ALA A 922 -120.77 14.83 -1.73
C ALA A 922 -121.96 15.23 -2.63
N GLN A 923 -121.78 15.25 -3.96
CA GLN A 923 -122.89 15.50 -4.91
C GLN A 923 -123.92 14.35 -4.99
N ILE A 924 -123.49 13.10 -4.79
CA ILE A 924 -124.38 11.92 -4.76
C ILE A 924 -125.20 11.88 -3.45
N ILE A 925 -124.67 12.46 -2.36
CA ILE A 925 -125.41 12.62 -1.10
C ILE A 925 -126.51 13.68 -1.27
N SER A 926 -126.21 14.85 -1.84
CA SER A 926 -127.24 15.90 -2.04
C SER A 926 -128.35 15.48 -2.99
N SER A 927 -128.08 14.69 -4.03
CA SER A 927 -129.13 14.17 -4.92
C SER A 927 -130.04 13.12 -4.26
N LYS A 928 -129.57 12.44 -3.21
CA LYS A 928 -130.39 11.49 -2.43
C LYS A 928 -131.32 12.17 -1.43
N GLU A 929 -131.06 13.41 -1.05
CA GLU A 929 -131.98 14.23 -0.23
C GLU A 929 -133.15 14.80 -1.06
N GLU A 930 -132.98 14.96 -2.38
CA GLU A 930 -134.09 15.32 -3.28
C GLU A 930 -135.01 14.12 -3.57
N GLU A 931 -134.49 12.90 -3.74
CA GLU A 931 -135.33 11.69 -3.92
C GLU A 931 -136.13 11.32 -2.64
N SER A 932 -135.57 11.54 -1.45
CA SER A 932 -136.27 11.20 -0.18
C SER A 932 -137.45 12.12 0.11
N THR A 933 -137.34 13.41 -0.24
CA THR A 933 -138.41 14.41 -0.05
C THR A 933 -139.57 14.27 -1.05
N GLU A 934 -139.36 13.59 -2.18
CA GLU A 934 -140.43 13.23 -3.11
C GLU A 934 -141.17 11.94 -2.67
N LEU A 935 -140.45 10.94 -2.13
CA LEU A 935 -141.05 9.74 -1.54
C LEU A 935 -141.92 10.05 -0.31
N GLU A 936 -141.49 10.98 0.55
CA GLU A 936 -142.22 11.37 1.76
C GLU A 936 -143.57 12.05 1.45
N LYS A 937 -143.70 12.67 0.26
CA LYS A 937 -144.97 13.23 -0.24
C LYS A 937 -145.97 12.17 -0.70
N ILE A 938 -145.48 11.05 -1.22
CA ILE A 938 -146.32 9.94 -1.71
C ILE A 938 -146.73 9.03 -0.55
N MET A 939 -145.85 8.79 0.41
CA MET A 939 -146.15 7.91 1.56
C MET A 939 -147.11 8.54 2.59
N ASN A 940 -147.23 9.87 2.64
CA ASN A 940 -148.16 10.60 3.52
C ASN A 940 -149.64 10.54 3.10
N ILE A 941 -150.00 9.87 1.99
CA ILE A 941 -151.38 9.73 1.52
C ILE A 941 -152.01 8.39 1.92
N GLU A 942 -151.23 7.35 2.23
CA GLU A 942 -151.75 5.97 2.37
C GLU A 942 -151.57 5.29 3.73
N PHE A 943 -150.67 5.75 4.62
CA PHE A 943 -150.53 5.19 5.97
C PHE A 943 -150.45 6.25 7.07
N GLY A 944 -151.31 6.10 8.09
CA GLY A 944 -151.47 7.08 9.17
C GLY A 944 -150.40 7.01 10.27
N LYS A 945 -150.20 8.14 10.95
CA LYS A 945 -149.26 8.32 12.07
C LYS A 945 -149.38 7.27 13.17
N LEU A 946 -148.24 6.69 13.56
CA LEU A 946 -147.95 6.27 14.93
C LEU A 946 -146.55 6.80 15.35
N PRO A 947 -146.35 7.16 16.63
CA PRO A 947 -145.17 7.90 17.07
C PRO A 947 -144.02 7.04 17.63
N GLU A 948 -142.78 7.46 17.31
CA GLU A 948 -141.69 7.88 18.22
C GLU A 948 -141.22 6.99 19.41
N MET A 949 -139.92 7.14 19.76
CA MET A 949 -139.10 6.35 20.72
C MET A 949 -138.69 4.95 20.22
N THR A 950 -137.50 4.37 20.46
CA THR A 950 -136.25 4.70 21.23
C THR A 950 -135.18 3.68 20.79
N THR A 951 -133.85 3.90 20.72
CA THR A 951 -132.97 5.07 20.94
C THR A 951 -131.61 4.83 20.24
N LEU A 952 -130.67 5.79 20.29
CA LEU A 952 -129.22 5.51 20.16
C LEU A 952 -128.74 4.62 21.31
N VAL A 953 -127.80 3.70 21.04
CA VAL A 953 -126.59 3.46 21.87
C VAL A 953 -125.58 2.66 21.03
N ASP A 954 -124.32 3.00 21.20
CA ASP A 954 -123.15 2.35 20.62
C ASP A 954 -122.59 1.37 21.66
N GLU A 955 -122.40 0.10 21.29
CA GLU A 955 -121.76 -0.92 22.14
C GLU A 955 -120.63 -1.64 21.39
N THR A 956 -119.43 -1.07 21.54
CA THR A 956 -118.29 -1.71 22.23
C THR A 956 -117.98 -3.20 22.06
N PHE A 957 -116.66 -3.46 22.03
CA PHE A 957 -115.97 -4.67 22.52
C PHE A 957 -116.00 -5.93 21.62
N PHE A 958 -114.81 -6.31 21.14
CA PHE A 958 -113.94 -7.40 21.65
C PHE A 958 -112.66 -7.32 20.79
N ASP A 959 -111.53 -6.87 21.35
CA ASP A 959 -110.49 -7.71 22.01
C ASP A 959 -109.45 -8.20 20.99
N GLN A 960 -108.18 -8.38 21.35
CA GLN A 960 -107.34 -7.77 22.39
C GLN A 960 -105.88 -8.08 21.99
N ASP A 961 -104.94 -7.36 22.58
CA ASP A 961 -103.60 -7.82 22.99
C ASP A 961 -102.65 -8.52 21.99
N ASP A 962 -101.37 -8.20 21.93
CA ASP A 962 -100.59 -7.10 22.50
C ASP A 962 -99.14 -7.33 22.10
N SER A 963 -98.39 -6.23 22.19
CA SER A 963 -96.97 -6.15 22.52
C SER A 963 -95.93 -6.61 21.49
N GLU A 964 -94.98 -5.78 21.06
CA GLU A 964 -94.10 -4.84 21.82
C GLU A 964 -93.01 -5.57 22.64
N SER A 965 -91.78 -5.07 22.72
CA SER A 965 -91.16 -3.91 22.04
C SER A 965 -89.64 -3.94 22.21
N SER A 966 -88.99 -2.96 21.53
CA SER A 966 -87.81 -2.20 21.97
C SER A 966 -86.53 -2.98 22.32
#